data_AF-A0A2K2DFP6-F1
#
_entry.id   AF-A0A2K2DFP6-F1
#
_cell.length_a   1.000
_cell.length_b   1.000
_cell.length_c   1.000
_cell.angle_alpha   90.00
_cell.angle_beta   90.00
_cell.angle_gamma   90.00
#
_symmetry.space_group_name_H-M   'P 1'
#
loop_
_entity.id
_entity.type
_entity.pdbx_description
1 polymer ?
#
loop_
_entity_poly.entity_id
_entity_poly.type
_entity_poly.pdbx_seq_one_letter_code
_entity_poly.pdbx_strand_id
1 'polypeptide(L)'
;MARFSPDFSRSRSAPLQAATATAAHVQSLVSLLLKHQAKRRQLLQIHSQLVAHQVFDRRPTPWHALLKAYSHGPFPQEALNLFRDAHRNMADDTYAFMFSLRACAGLAWPWTGAQLHGLVIRKGFEFHAYVHTSLINTYVVCGCLVDARMAFDEMPVKNVVSWNVMITGFAGRGEIEYARLLFERMPSRNVVSWTGLIDGYTRSCHSVEAVALLRRMMAEGISPTEITVLAVVPAISDIGRILMGETLHGYCEKNGLVLDIRVGNSLIDLYAKIGSIQSSLKVFHGMLNRRNLVSWTSIISGFAMHGLSTEAVELFAEMRRSGIRPNRVTFLSVLNACSHGGLVEQGVEFFKSMVYEYNINPEIKHFGCIIDMLGRAGRLCEAEQVIGGLPMEVNSIVWRTLLACCSKYGEVEMGKRAMKKILHTERESGGDFVVVSNMLTELGRFSDAERSRKLLDERNAVKVPGLALVVYEQIEAPTTYPSNIMLRGLAQSDVPEEATAFYKKARGKGMEPDNLTFPFVLKACARISALKEGKQMHNHVLKLGLLSDIFVSNALIHLYAACAHLCCARSVFDEMLVKDVVSWNSLISGYSQCNRLKEVLALFKLMHDGGVKADKVTMVKVVSACTRLRDWSMADCLVRYIEDYCIEVDIYLGNTLIHYYGRRGRLQSAEKVFFNMKDRNTVTLNAMITTYSKGGDLVLARKMFDGIPKKDLISWSSMICGYSQASHFSDALELFRQMQRAKMKPDAIVIASVLSACAHLGALDLGKWIHDYVRRNKIKADTIMHNSLIDMYAKCGSTEEAFLVFKEMKEKDTLSWNSIILGLANNGSAEDALSVFHTMLAEGFQPNGVTLLGVLIACTNANLVEEGLNYFDSMRSAHNMEPQMKHYGCVVDLLGRAGQLEKAMRFITEMPIAPDPVVYRVLLGACKTHGDLAIAEVVTRKLIELDPGNSGDYTLLSNTYASADRWNDAMKIRQQMEDTHARKSPACSVVDG
;
A
#
# COMPACT_ATOMS: atom_id res chain seq x y z
N MET A 1 39.81 -43.03 -5.14
CA MET A 1 41.29 -43.26 -5.07
C MET A 1 41.57 -44.73 -5.35
N ALA A 2 42.77 -45.06 -5.87
CA ALA A 2 43.24 -46.39 -6.36
C ALA A 2 42.43 -46.94 -7.59
N ARG A 3 42.96 -47.26 -8.78
CA ARG A 3 44.18 -47.99 -9.28
C ARG A 3 44.19 -49.46 -8.83
N PHE A 4 43.91 -50.45 -9.71
CA PHE A 4 44.83 -51.14 -10.69
C PHE A 4 46.07 -51.75 -10.01
N SER A 5 46.54 -52.99 -10.27
CA SER A 5 46.44 -53.96 -11.41
C SER A 5 46.69 -55.42 -10.87
N PRO A 6 47.17 -56.49 -11.59
CA PRO A 6 47.39 -56.76 -13.04
C PRO A 6 47.00 -58.18 -13.59
N ASP A 7 47.23 -58.37 -14.91
CA ASP A 7 47.63 -59.57 -15.70
C ASP A 7 46.91 -60.94 -15.72
N PHE A 8 46.75 -61.50 -16.94
CA PHE A 8 47.01 -62.92 -17.27
C PHE A 8 47.25 -63.15 -18.78
N SER A 9 47.92 -64.24 -19.18
CA SER A 9 48.36 -64.48 -20.57
C SER A 9 48.18 -65.93 -21.12
N ARG A 10 47.91 -66.02 -22.43
CA ARG A 10 48.20 -67.09 -23.44
C ARG A 10 47.55 -68.50 -23.44
N SER A 11 47.49 -69.04 -24.68
CA SER A 11 47.24 -70.44 -25.15
C SER A 11 45.76 -70.87 -25.30
N ARG A 12 45.32 -71.75 -26.25
CA ARG A 12 45.92 -72.47 -27.42
C ARG A 12 44.77 -72.92 -28.38
N SER A 13 45.06 -73.46 -29.58
CA SER A 13 44.09 -73.96 -30.60
C SER A 13 43.85 -75.49 -30.53
N ALA A 14 42.93 -76.20 -31.21
CA ALA A 14 41.96 -76.00 -32.34
C ALA A 14 40.73 -76.98 -32.14
N PRO A 15 40.00 -77.61 -33.12
CA PRO A 15 39.75 -77.36 -34.57
C PRO A 15 38.28 -77.57 -35.11
N LEU A 16 37.84 -76.68 -36.01
CA LEU A 16 37.14 -76.91 -37.31
C LEU A 16 35.92 -77.85 -37.57
N GLN A 17 35.30 -78.59 -36.63
CA GLN A 17 34.10 -79.42 -36.95
C GLN A 17 32.71 -78.78 -36.67
N ALA A 18 32.65 -77.55 -36.15
CA ALA A 18 31.44 -77.00 -35.54
C ALA A 18 30.52 -76.15 -36.47
N ALA A 19 30.86 -75.95 -37.74
CA ALA A 19 30.32 -74.85 -38.58
C ALA A 19 28.80 -74.87 -38.85
N THR A 20 28.13 -76.03 -38.78
CA THR A 20 26.67 -76.14 -38.95
C THR A 20 25.91 -76.07 -37.62
N ALA A 21 26.49 -76.61 -36.54
CA ALA A 21 25.89 -76.59 -35.20
C ALA A 21 26.00 -75.22 -34.52
N THR A 22 27.09 -74.47 -34.76
CA THR A 22 27.27 -73.10 -34.22
C THR A 22 26.20 -72.14 -34.71
N ALA A 23 25.75 -72.25 -35.97
CA ALA A 23 24.72 -71.38 -36.52
C ALA A 23 23.39 -71.48 -35.73
N ALA A 24 22.92 -72.70 -35.43
CA ALA A 24 21.72 -72.92 -34.64
C ALA A 24 21.90 -72.49 -33.18
N HIS A 25 23.06 -72.75 -32.59
CA HIS A 25 23.36 -72.36 -31.20
C HIS A 25 23.43 -70.84 -31.03
N VAL A 26 24.04 -70.12 -31.99
CA VAL A 26 24.10 -68.65 -32.03
C VAL A 26 22.71 -68.04 -32.26
N GLN A 27 21.89 -68.60 -33.16
CA GLN A 27 20.49 -68.16 -33.33
C GLN A 27 19.68 -68.32 -32.04
N SER A 28 19.82 -69.47 -31.36
CA SER A 28 19.20 -69.70 -30.05
C SER A 28 19.65 -68.66 -29.01
N LEU A 29 20.96 -68.42 -28.89
CA LEU A 29 21.55 -67.45 -27.95
C LEU A 29 21.06 -66.02 -28.20
N VAL A 30 21.00 -65.60 -29.48
CA VAL A 30 20.46 -64.30 -29.91
C VAL A 30 18.95 -64.21 -29.61
N SER A 31 18.18 -65.28 -29.82
CA SER A 31 16.75 -65.31 -29.45
C SER A 31 16.53 -65.15 -27.94
N LEU A 32 17.43 -65.71 -27.12
CA LEU A 32 17.36 -65.64 -25.66
C LEU A 32 17.75 -64.25 -25.13
N LEU A 33 18.69 -63.57 -25.79
CA LEU A 33 19.07 -62.17 -25.53
C LEU A 33 17.92 -61.20 -25.80
N LEU A 34 17.15 -61.40 -26.87
CA LEU A 34 15.94 -60.60 -27.15
C LEU A 34 14.91 -60.68 -26.01
N LYS A 35 14.88 -61.79 -25.25
CA LYS A 35 14.02 -61.98 -24.07
C LYS A 35 14.53 -61.24 -22.81
N HIS A 36 15.79 -60.80 -22.76
CA HIS A 36 16.44 -60.29 -21.54
C HIS A 36 17.35 -59.07 -21.77
N GLN A 37 16.81 -58.03 -22.42
CA GLN A 37 17.53 -56.81 -22.81
C GLN A 37 18.28 -56.06 -21.68
N ALA A 38 17.91 -56.24 -20.41
CA ALA A 38 18.47 -55.48 -19.27
C ALA A 38 19.92 -55.85 -18.87
N LYS A 39 20.54 -56.90 -19.45
CA LYS A 39 21.78 -57.49 -18.92
C LYS A 39 23.03 -57.08 -19.72
N ARG A 40 23.52 -55.85 -19.47
CA ARG A 40 24.79 -55.27 -20.02
C ARG A 40 25.94 -56.27 -20.13
N ARG A 41 26.21 -57.01 -19.04
CA ARG A 41 27.37 -57.91 -18.92
C ARG A 41 27.30 -59.09 -19.88
N GLN A 42 26.10 -59.63 -20.14
CA GLN A 42 25.90 -60.78 -21.02
C GLN A 42 26.02 -60.39 -22.49
N LEU A 43 25.46 -59.23 -22.91
CA LEU A 43 25.62 -58.73 -24.28
C LEU A 43 27.09 -58.48 -24.64
N LEU A 44 27.85 -57.81 -23.75
CA LEU A 44 29.27 -57.55 -23.97
C LEU A 44 30.11 -58.83 -24.02
N GLN A 45 29.80 -59.83 -23.18
CA GLN A 45 30.52 -61.11 -23.14
C GLN A 45 30.23 -61.97 -24.37
N ILE A 46 29.04 -61.87 -24.96
CA ILE A 46 28.68 -62.57 -26.20
C ILE A 46 29.23 -61.84 -27.42
N HIS A 47 29.24 -60.50 -27.43
CA HIS A 47 29.94 -59.72 -28.45
C HIS A 47 31.43 -60.08 -28.50
N SER A 48 32.12 -60.09 -27.34
CA SER A 48 33.54 -60.43 -27.31
C SER A 48 33.82 -61.88 -27.71
N GLN A 49 32.95 -62.83 -27.36
CA GLN A 49 33.05 -64.21 -27.85
C GLN A 49 32.82 -64.34 -29.37
N LEU A 50 31.81 -63.68 -29.94
CA LEU A 50 31.54 -63.72 -31.38
C LEU A 50 32.67 -63.10 -32.21
N VAL A 51 33.26 -61.99 -31.72
CA VAL A 51 34.45 -61.36 -32.31
C VAL A 51 35.67 -62.27 -32.17
N ALA A 52 35.93 -62.83 -30.98
CA ALA A 52 37.10 -63.70 -30.73
C ALA A 52 37.07 -65.01 -31.54
N HIS A 53 35.88 -65.55 -31.83
CA HIS A 53 35.70 -66.77 -32.62
C HIS A 53 35.49 -66.53 -34.12
N GLN A 54 35.57 -65.29 -34.61
CA GLN A 54 35.34 -64.91 -36.03
C GLN A 54 34.02 -65.46 -36.63
N VAL A 55 32.95 -65.54 -35.82
CA VAL A 55 31.69 -66.23 -36.20
C VAL A 55 30.82 -65.42 -37.16
N PHE A 56 31.28 -64.23 -37.57
CA PHE A 56 30.66 -63.42 -38.63
C PHE A 56 31.00 -63.98 -40.01
N ASP A 57 30.49 -65.18 -40.26
CA ASP A 57 30.25 -65.75 -41.59
C ASP A 57 29.44 -64.75 -42.43
N ARG A 58 29.47 -64.82 -43.77
CA ARG A 58 28.88 -63.80 -44.70
C ARG A 58 27.36 -63.56 -44.60
N ARG A 59 26.67 -64.07 -43.57
CA ARG A 59 25.22 -64.00 -43.36
C ARG A 59 24.86 -62.79 -42.48
N PRO A 60 24.02 -61.84 -42.95
CA PRO A 60 23.76 -60.60 -42.20
C PRO A 60 22.86 -60.76 -40.96
N THR A 61 22.17 -61.89 -40.79
CA THR A 61 21.09 -62.04 -39.80
C THR A 61 21.50 -61.99 -38.31
N PRO A 62 22.61 -62.60 -37.82
CA PRO A 62 23.04 -62.41 -36.43
C PRO A 62 23.48 -60.97 -36.18
N TRP A 63 24.00 -60.34 -37.23
CA TRP A 63 24.63 -59.04 -37.20
C TRP A 63 23.59 -57.90 -37.11
N HIS A 64 22.52 -57.98 -37.90
CA HIS A 64 21.32 -57.13 -37.73
C HIS A 64 20.69 -57.26 -36.35
N ALA A 65 20.62 -58.48 -35.80
CA ALA A 65 20.01 -58.71 -34.49
C ALA A 65 20.81 -58.03 -33.37
N LEU A 66 22.14 -58.04 -33.43
CA LEU A 66 23.01 -57.31 -32.51
C LEU A 66 22.89 -55.79 -32.69
N LEU A 67 22.93 -55.27 -33.92
CA LEU A 67 22.69 -53.84 -34.18
C LEU A 67 21.34 -53.37 -33.63
N LYS A 68 20.27 -54.16 -33.85
CA LYS A 68 18.94 -53.87 -33.32
C LYS A 68 18.94 -53.85 -31.79
N ALA A 69 19.60 -54.81 -31.14
CA ALA A 69 19.69 -54.90 -29.69
C ALA A 69 20.48 -53.71 -29.08
N TYR A 70 21.61 -53.33 -29.67
CA TYR A 70 22.41 -52.20 -29.19
C TYR A 70 21.76 -50.84 -29.46
N SER A 71 21.15 -50.64 -30.64
CA SER A 71 20.46 -49.38 -31.01
C SER A 71 19.14 -49.12 -30.27
N HIS A 72 18.51 -50.16 -29.71
CA HIS A 72 17.32 -50.06 -28.85
C HIS A 72 17.65 -50.17 -27.36
N GLY A 73 18.86 -50.58 -27.02
CA GLY A 73 19.34 -50.73 -25.64
C GLY A 73 20.02 -49.46 -25.11
N PRO A 74 20.43 -49.46 -23.82
CA PRO A 74 21.10 -48.32 -23.19
C PRO A 74 22.58 -48.14 -23.60
N PHE A 75 23.06 -48.84 -24.63
CA PHE A 75 24.45 -48.76 -25.13
C PHE A 75 24.51 -48.53 -26.66
N PRO A 76 23.89 -47.46 -27.19
CA PRO A 76 23.90 -47.19 -28.64
C PRO A 76 25.32 -46.99 -29.21
N GLN A 77 26.30 -46.59 -28.39
CA GLN A 77 27.70 -46.48 -28.82
C GLN A 77 28.26 -47.78 -29.42
N GLU A 78 27.90 -48.93 -28.85
CA GLU A 78 28.43 -50.22 -29.30
C GLU A 78 27.81 -50.66 -30.63
N ALA A 79 26.63 -50.15 -31.01
CA ALA A 79 26.09 -50.34 -32.36
C ALA A 79 26.97 -49.64 -33.41
N LEU A 80 27.47 -48.43 -33.11
CA LEU A 80 28.33 -47.67 -34.03
C LEU A 80 29.73 -48.27 -34.14
N ASN A 81 30.28 -48.77 -33.03
CA ASN A 81 31.54 -49.52 -33.03
C ASN A 81 31.40 -50.80 -33.87
N LEU A 82 30.36 -51.60 -33.62
CA LEU A 82 30.05 -52.82 -34.38
C LEU A 82 29.89 -52.50 -35.88
N PHE A 83 29.14 -51.46 -36.24
CA PHE A 83 28.96 -51.03 -37.64
C PHE A 83 30.27 -50.67 -38.32
N ARG A 84 31.18 -49.96 -37.64
CA ARG A 84 32.52 -49.63 -38.18
C ARG A 84 33.34 -50.88 -38.52
N ASP A 85 33.28 -51.91 -37.68
CA ASP A 85 34.07 -53.13 -37.87
C ASP A 85 33.47 -54.05 -38.95
N ALA A 86 32.15 -54.08 -39.11
CA ALA A 86 31.50 -54.87 -40.15
C ALA A 86 31.43 -54.19 -41.52
N HIS A 87 31.36 -52.86 -41.58
CA HIS A 87 31.46 -52.09 -42.83
C HIS A 87 32.75 -52.39 -43.61
N ARG A 88 33.79 -52.87 -42.92
CA ARG A 88 35.06 -53.31 -43.52
C ARG A 88 34.99 -54.71 -44.16
N ASN A 89 34.02 -55.54 -43.77
CA ASN A 89 33.99 -56.98 -44.05
C ASN A 89 32.70 -57.50 -44.71
N MET A 90 31.61 -56.73 -44.72
CA MET A 90 30.29 -57.13 -45.23
C MET A 90 29.66 -56.07 -46.15
N ALA A 91 28.65 -56.47 -46.93
CA ALA A 91 27.87 -55.55 -47.75
C ALA A 91 26.96 -54.69 -46.88
N ASP A 92 26.96 -53.37 -47.12
CA ASP A 92 26.03 -52.44 -46.48
C ASP A 92 24.60 -52.68 -46.94
N ASP A 93 23.64 -52.63 -46.02
CA ASP A 93 22.23 -52.76 -46.33
C ASP A 93 21.32 -51.80 -45.55
N THR A 94 20.06 -51.75 -45.97
CA THR A 94 19.00 -50.88 -45.44
C THR A 94 18.82 -51.00 -43.93
N TYR A 95 19.01 -52.20 -43.36
CA TYR A 95 18.85 -52.44 -41.92
C TYR A 95 20.08 -51.99 -41.14
N ALA A 96 21.28 -52.23 -41.67
CA ALA A 96 22.54 -51.77 -41.09
C ALA A 96 22.57 -50.24 -40.94
N PHE A 97 22.18 -49.50 -41.99
CA PHE A 97 22.06 -48.04 -41.93
C PHE A 97 20.96 -47.58 -40.96
N MET A 98 19.76 -48.19 -41.01
CA MET A 98 18.63 -47.83 -40.13
C MET A 98 18.99 -47.90 -38.64
N PHE A 99 19.59 -49.01 -38.18
CA PHE A 99 19.94 -49.18 -36.77
C PHE A 99 21.13 -48.31 -36.34
N SER A 100 22.08 -48.03 -37.24
CA SER A 100 23.21 -47.15 -36.96
C SER A 100 22.79 -45.68 -36.85
N LEU A 101 21.92 -45.20 -37.76
CA LEU A 101 21.31 -43.87 -37.66
C LEU A 101 20.49 -43.74 -36.36
N ARG A 102 19.70 -44.76 -36.01
CA ARG A 102 18.99 -44.81 -34.72
C ARG A 102 19.93 -44.75 -33.51
N ALA A 103 21.10 -45.38 -33.57
CA ALA A 103 22.11 -45.28 -32.52
C ALA A 103 22.71 -43.86 -32.43
N CYS A 104 22.99 -43.19 -33.56
CA CYS A 104 23.36 -41.77 -33.56
C CYS A 104 22.28 -40.87 -32.96
N ALA A 105 21.00 -41.13 -33.25
CA ALA A 105 19.88 -40.41 -32.66
C ALA A 105 19.83 -40.60 -31.13
N GLY A 106 20.00 -41.83 -30.64
CA GLY A 106 20.05 -42.14 -29.21
C GLY A 106 21.25 -41.54 -28.45
N LEU A 107 22.32 -41.18 -29.16
CA LEU A 107 23.49 -40.45 -28.62
C LEU A 107 23.40 -38.94 -28.79
N ALA A 108 22.43 -38.43 -29.57
CA ALA A 108 22.35 -37.04 -30.01
C ALA A 108 23.65 -36.54 -30.69
N TRP A 109 24.24 -37.34 -31.59
CA TRP A 109 25.50 -37.03 -32.28
C TRP A 109 25.28 -36.57 -33.74
N PRO A 110 25.11 -35.25 -34.00
CA PRO A 110 24.81 -34.74 -35.35
C PRO A 110 25.93 -35.01 -36.36
N TRP A 111 27.20 -34.83 -35.96
CA TRP A 111 28.35 -35.03 -36.84
C TRP A 111 28.48 -36.47 -37.35
N THR A 112 28.27 -37.47 -36.49
CA THR A 112 28.29 -38.88 -36.91
C THR A 112 27.07 -39.22 -37.76
N GLY A 113 25.91 -38.62 -37.47
CA GLY A 113 24.73 -38.72 -38.33
C GLY A 113 24.97 -38.19 -39.74
N ALA A 114 25.60 -37.02 -39.88
CA ALA A 114 25.97 -36.44 -41.18
C ALA A 114 27.02 -37.26 -41.94
N GLN A 115 27.99 -37.87 -41.25
CA GLN A 115 28.93 -38.81 -41.86
C GLN A 115 28.23 -40.07 -42.39
N LEU A 116 27.26 -40.61 -41.65
CA LEU A 116 26.42 -41.72 -42.12
C LEU A 116 25.50 -41.30 -43.28
N HIS A 117 25.00 -40.06 -43.31
CA HIS A 117 24.24 -39.51 -44.43
C HIS A 117 25.06 -39.52 -45.73
N GLY A 118 26.27 -38.96 -45.71
CA GLY A 118 27.18 -39.00 -46.87
C GLY A 118 27.53 -40.43 -47.30
N LEU A 119 27.59 -41.39 -46.37
CA LEU A 119 27.79 -42.80 -46.68
C LEU A 119 26.56 -43.47 -47.32
N VAL A 120 25.34 -43.11 -46.89
CA VAL A 120 24.06 -43.55 -47.46
C VAL A 120 23.94 -43.11 -48.93
N ILE A 121 24.21 -41.83 -49.22
CA ILE A 121 24.25 -41.26 -50.57
C ILE A 121 25.27 -42.01 -51.43
N ARG A 122 26.54 -42.08 -50.99
CA ARG A 122 27.64 -42.73 -51.74
C ARG A 122 27.38 -44.21 -52.05
N LYS A 123 26.51 -44.88 -51.29
CA LYS A 123 26.15 -46.30 -51.46
C LYS A 123 24.81 -46.50 -52.20
N GLY A 124 24.16 -45.43 -52.66
CA GLY A 124 22.90 -45.49 -53.42
C GLY A 124 21.65 -45.79 -52.57
N PHE A 125 21.72 -45.65 -51.24
CA PHE A 125 20.58 -45.88 -50.35
C PHE A 125 19.67 -44.66 -50.16
N GLU A 126 19.97 -43.56 -50.85
CA GLU A 126 19.26 -42.27 -50.79
C GLU A 126 17.75 -42.37 -51.10
N PHE A 127 17.30 -43.29 -51.95
CA PHE A 127 15.86 -43.42 -52.26
C PHE A 127 15.11 -44.41 -51.35
N HIS A 128 15.77 -45.07 -50.38
CA HIS A 128 15.11 -46.01 -49.48
C HIS A 128 14.40 -45.29 -48.32
N ALA A 129 13.06 -45.25 -48.39
CA ALA A 129 12.20 -44.54 -47.43
C ALA A 129 12.48 -44.87 -45.94
N TYR A 130 12.85 -46.11 -45.59
CA TYR A 130 13.17 -46.49 -44.21
C TYR A 130 14.50 -45.91 -43.69
N VAL A 131 15.52 -45.83 -44.54
CA VAL A 131 16.81 -45.20 -44.21
C VAL A 131 16.60 -43.70 -44.08
N HIS A 132 15.91 -43.09 -45.05
CA HIS A 132 15.61 -41.65 -45.02
C HIS A 132 14.75 -41.25 -43.81
N THR A 133 13.71 -42.02 -43.45
CA THR A 133 12.90 -41.78 -42.23
C THR A 133 13.76 -41.84 -40.96
N SER A 134 14.73 -42.77 -40.90
CA SER A 134 15.65 -42.90 -39.76
C SER A 134 16.68 -41.78 -39.70
N LEU A 135 17.14 -41.30 -40.85
CA LEU A 135 18.03 -40.16 -41.00
C LEU A 135 17.36 -38.86 -40.53
N ILE A 136 16.13 -38.59 -40.99
CA ILE A 136 15.33 -37.43 -40.57
C ILE A 136 15.10 -37.46 -39.06
N ASN A 137 14.76 -38.62 -38.50
CA ASN A 137 14.66 -38.79 -37.04
C ASN A 137 15.98 -38.49 -36.31
N THR A 138 17.12 -38.82 -36.91
CA THR A 138 18.45 -38.51 -36.36
C THR A 138 18.68 -37.00 -36.32
N TYR A 139 18.42 -36.29 -37.42
CA TYR A 139 18.56 -34.83 -37.47
C TYR A 139 17.58 -34.10 -36.53
N VAL A 140 16.31 -34.52 -36.49
CA VAL A 140 15.29 -34.02 -35.56
C VAL A 140 15.72 -34.16 -34.10
N VAL A 141 16.15 -35.36 -33.68
CA VAL A 141 16.60 -35.59 -32.30
C VAL A 141 17.85 -34.77 -31.97
N CYS A 142 18.78 -34.62 -32.92
CA CYS A 142 19.96 -33.77 -32.74
C CYS A 142 19.67 -32.26 -32.78
N GLY A 143 18.46 -31.82 -33.16
CA GLY A 143 18.09 -30.40 -33.27
C GLY A 143 18.44 -29.73 -34.61
N CYS A 144 18.94 -30.50 -35.58
CA CYS A 144 19.28 -30.06 -36.94
C CYS A 144 18.02 -29.97 -37.81
N LEU A 145 17.09 -29.06 -37.48
CA LEU A 145 15.78 -28.98 -38.14
C LEU A 145 15.85 -28.60 -39.63
N VAL A 146 16.85 -27.82 -40.05
CA VAL A 146 17.05 -27.46 -41.46
C VAL A 146 17.47 -28.67 -42.28
N ASP A 147 18.46 -29.43 -41.80
CA ASP A 147 18.93 -30.66 -42.46
C ASP A 147 17.84 -31.75 -42.49
N ALA A 148 17.07 -31.87 -41.40
CA ALA A 148 15.90 -32.75 -41.34
C ALA A 148 14.85 -32.39 -42.40
N ARG A 149 14.60 -31.09 -42.63
CA ARG A 149 13.70 -30.60 -43.67
C ARG A 149 14.23 -30.88 -45.07
N MET A 150 15.49 -30.61 -45.35
CA MET A 150 16.09 -30.89 -46.66
C MET A 150 15.98 -32.38 -47.00
N ALA A 151 16.42 -33.25 -46.08
CA ALA A 151 16.30 -34.70 -46.24
C ALA A 151 14.84 -35.18 -46.38
N PHE A 152 13.88 -34.53 -45.72
CA PHE A 152 12.45 -34.83 -45.91
C PHE A 152 11.95 -34.38 -47.28
N ASP A 153 12.23 -33.16 -47.70
CA ASP A 153 11.78 -32.60 -48.97
C ASP A 153 12.34 -33.42 -50.15
N GLU A 154 13.59 -33.88 -50.07
CA GLU A 154 14.25 -34.78 -51.05
C GLU A 154 13.67 -36.22 -51.12
N MET A 155 12.91 -36.69 -50.11
CA MET A 155 12.31 -38.03 -50.16
C MET A 155 11.33 -38.17 -51.35
N PRO A 156 11.54 -39.11 -52.29
CA PRO A 156 10.63 -39.28 -53.45
C PRO A 156 9.26 -39.84 -53.05
N VAL A 157 9.21 -40.67 -52.00
CA VAL A 157 7.97 -41.24 -51.46
C VAL A 157 7.94 -41.03 -49.94
N LYS A 158 7.12 -40.08 -49.51
CA LYS A 158 6.91 -39.73 -48.10
C LYS A 158 5.79 -40.59 -47.51
N ASN A 159 6.12 -41.46 -46.56
CA ASN A 159 5.15 -42.33 -45.88
C ASN A 159 4.62 -41.67 -44.58
N VAL A 160 3.53 -42.19 -44.02
CA VAL A 160 2.89 -41.68 -42.78
C VAL A 160 3.87 -41.53 -41.61
N VAL A 161 4.87 -42.42 -41.50
CA VAL A 161 5.89 -42.37 -40.44
C VAL A 161 6.83 -41.17 -40.63
N SER A 162 7.28 -40.91 -41.86
CA SER A 162 8.14 -39.76 -42.18
C SER A 162 7.46 -38.42 -41.89
N TRP A 163 6.17 -38.28 -42.22
CA TRP A 163 5.36 -37.11 -41.83
C TRP A 163 5.26 -36.97 -40.31
N ASN A 164 4.98 -38.07 -39.59
CA ASN A 164 4.85 -38.05 -38.12
C ASN A 164 6.15 -37.70 -37.40
N VAL A 165 7.30 -38.14 -37.90
CA VAL A 165 8.63 -37.77 -37.37
C VAL A 165 8.88 -36.27 -37.52
N MET A 166 8.53 -35.68 -38.67
CA MET A 166 8.65 -34.24 -38.88
C MET A 166 7.71 -33.44 -37.98
N ILE A 167 6.42 -33.81 -37.92
CA ILE A 167 5.41 -33.09 -37.11
C ILE A 167 5.78 -33.13 -35.63
N THR A 168 6.06 -34.31 -35.06
CA THR A 168 6.48 -34.44 -33.65
C THR A 168 7.84 -33.77 -33.38
N GLY A 169 8.75 -33.79 -34.36
CA GLY A 169 10.07 -33.19 -34.28
C GLY A 169 10.07 -31.66 -34.18
N PHE A 170 9.39 -31.00 -35.11
CA PHE A 170 9.27 -29.54 -35.10
C PHE A 170 8.44 -29.06 -33.91
N ALA A 171 7.31 -29.71 -33.64
CA ALA A 171 6.45 -29.37 -32.51
C ALA A 171 7.16 -29.55 -31.15
N GLY A 172 7.93 -30.63 -30.98
CA GLY A 172 8.74 -30.87 -29.78
C GLY A 172 9.92 -29.91 -29.57
N ARG A 173 10.23 -29.07 -30.56
CA ARG A 173 11.24 -28.00 -30.49
C ARG A 173 10.65 -26.59 -30.42
N GLY A 174 9.31 -26.46 -30.44
CA GLY A 174 8.59 -25.18 -30.38
C GLY A 174 8.22 -24.58 -31.74
N GLU A 175 8.60 -25.21 -32.86
CA GLU A 175 8.32 -24.75 -34.22
C GLU A 175 6.91 -25.17 -34.69
N ILE A 176 5.90 -24.72 -33.95
CA ILE A 176 4.52 -25.20 -34.07
C ILE A 176 3.87 -24.84 -35.42
N GLU A 177 4.02 -23.61 -35.90
CA GLU A 177 3.38 -23.21 -37.18
C GLU A 177 3.90 -24.02 -38.36
N TYR A 178 5.18 -24.44 -38.33
CA TYR A 178 5.72 -25.34 -39.35
C TYR A 178 5.19 -26.78 -39.19
N ALA A 179 5.09 -27.29 -37.96
CA ALA A 179 4.47 -28.59 -37.68
C ALA A 179 2.99 -28.62 -38.12
N ARG A 180 2.25 -27.53 -37.90
CA ARG A 180 0.87 -27.32 -38.37
C ARG A 180 0.79 -27.31 -39.90
N LEU A 181 1.67 -26.57 -40.59
CA LEU A 181 1.71 -26.54 -42.05
C LEU A 181 1.96 -27.94 -42.65
N LEU A 182 2.87 -28.72 -42.07
CA LEU A 182 3.11 -30.10 -42.46
C LEU A 182 1.89 -31.00 -42.20
N PHE A 183 1.22 -30.81 -41.07
CA PHE A 183 0.01 -31.55 -40.71
C PHE A 183 -1.18 -31.26 -41.65
N GLU A 184 -1.38 -30.01 -42.08
CA GLU A 184 -2.41 -29.67 -43.08
C GLU A 184 -2.07 -30.18 -44.49
N ARG A 185 -0.78 -30.32 -44.82
CA ARG A 185 -0.30 -30.94 -46.07
C ARG A 185 -0.29 -32.48 -46.07
N MET A 186 -0.44 -33.12 -44.91
CA MET A 186 -0.37 -34.57 -44.77
C MET A 186 -1.56 -35.28 -45.45
N PRO A 187 -1.35 -36.19 -46.42
CA PRO A 187 -2.45 -36.80 -47.19
C PRO A 187 -3.39 -37.70 -46.38
N SER A 188 -2.88 -38.36 -45.34
CA SER A 188 -3.64 -39.28 -44.50
C SER A 188 -3.20 -39.16 -43.04
N ARG A 189 -4.08 -38.61 -42.19
CA ARG A 189 -3.82 -38.38 -40.76
C ARG A 189 -4.18 -39.61 -39.95
N ASN A 190 -3.40 -39.90 -38.92
CA ASN A 190 -3.68 -40.98 -37.98
C ASN A 190 -3.54 -40.49 -36.53
N VAL A 191 -3.89 -41.32 -35.54
CA VAL A 191 -3.81 -40.94 -34.12
C VAL A 191 -2.45 -40.31 -33.78
N VAL A 192 -1.34 -40.87 -34.28
CA VAL A 192 0.01 -40.36 -33.99
C VAL A 192 0.26 -38.95 -34.55
N SER A 193 -0.24 -38.62 -35.76
CA SER A 193 -0.14 -37.26 -36.30
C SER A 193 -0.91 -36.25 -35.44
N TRP A 194 -2.10 -36.64 -34.96
CA TRP A 194 -2.94 -35.80 -34.10
C TRP A 194 -2.34 -35.61 -32.71
N THR A 195 -2.02 -36.71 -32.02
CA THR A 195 -1.41 -36.68 -30.68
C THR A 195 -0.12 -35.88 -30.68
N GLY A 196 0.73 -36.05 -31.71
CA GLY A 196 1.99 -35.34 -31.83
C GLY A 196 1.84 -33.82 -31.99
N LEU A 197 0.82 -33.37 -32.72
CA LEU A 197 0.53 -31.94 -32.85
C LEU A 197 -0.11 -31.38 -31.57
N ILE A 198 -1.08 -32.09 -30.96
CA ILE A 198 -1.72 -31.70 -29.69
C ILE A 198 -0.68 -31.55 -28.57
N ASP A 199 0.19 -32.55 -28.38
CA ASP A 199 1.32 -32.54 -27.44
C ASP A 199 2.28 -31.36 -27.69
N GLY A 200 2.49 -31.00 -28.96
CA GLY A 200 3.17 -29.77 -29.37
C GLY A 200 2.53 -28.50 -28.82
N TYR A 201 1.27 -28.24 -29.20
CA TYR A 201 0.51 -27.08 -28.76
C TYR A 201 0.43 -26.98 -27.23
N THR A 202 0.23 -28.11 -26.53
CA THR A 202 0.28 -28.18 -25.06
C THR A 202 1.63 -27.72 -24.51
N ARG A 203 2.76 -28.20 -25.04
CA ARG A 203 4.11 -27.88 -24.52
C ARG A 203 4.53 -26.43 -24.72
N SER A 204 4.05 -25.77 -25.78
CA SER A 204 4.28 -24.34 -26.00
C SER A 204 3.16 -23.47 -25.41
N CYS A 205 2.37 -23.99 -24.47
CA CYS A 205 1.33 -23.25 -23.74
C CYS A 205 0.18 -22.69 -24.62
N HIS A 206 -0.02 -23.22 -25.83
CA HIS A 206 -1.13 -22.87 -26.72
C HIS A 206 -2.32 -23.82 -26.46
N SER A 207 -2.85 -23.72 -25.24
CA SER A 207 -3.75 -24.73 -24.68
C SER A 207 -5.13 -24.76 -25.35
N VAL A 208 -5.62 -23.61 -25.85
CA VAL A 208 -6.94 -23.50 -26.51
C VAL A 208 -6.93 -24.25 -27.84
N GLU A 209 -5.86 -24.09 -28.61
CA GLU A 209 -5.60 -24.73 -29.89
C GLU A 209 -5.43 -26.24 -29.73
N ALA A 210 -4.73 -26.70 -28.69
CA ALA A 210 -4.60 -28.12 -28.37
C ALA A 210 -5.96 -28.79 -28.13
N VAL A 211 -6.86 -28.14 -27.39
CA VAL A 211 -8.23 -28.63 -27.14
C VAL A 211 -9.12 -28.52 -28.39
N ALA A 212 -8.93 -27.49 -29.22
CA ALA A 212 -9.61 -27.38 -30.51
C ALA A 212 -9.21 -28.51 -31.48
N LEU A 213 -7.91 -28.87 -31.51
CA LEU A 213 -7.41 -30.02 -32.28
C LEU A 213 -7.97 -31.35 -31.77
N LEU A 214 -8.08 -31.56 -30.46
CA LEU A 214 -8.76 -32.74 -29.91
C LEU A 214 -10.22 -32.85 -30.39
N ARG A 215 -10.95 -31.72 -30.39
CA ARG A 215 -12.34 -31.68 -30.89
C ARG A 215 -12.41 -31.99 -32.38
N ARG A 216 -11.48 -31.45 -33.17
CA ARG A 216 -11.39 -31.71 -34.62
C ARG A 216 -11.04 -33.16 -34.92
N MET A 217 -10.11 -33.76 -34.19
CA MET A 217 -9.76 -35.19 -34.24
C MET A 217 -11.00 -36.08 -34.04
N MET A 218 -11.80 -35.79 -33.01
CA MET A 218 -13.04 -36.52 -32.73
C MET A 218 -14.12 -36.30 -33.81
N ALA A 219 -14.22 -35.08 -34.37
CA ALA A 219 -15.16 -34.76 -35.44
C ALA A 219 -14.78 -35.43 -36.78
N GLU A 220 -13.49 -35.62 -37.06
CA GLU A 220 -12.96 -36.41 -38.18
C GLU A 220 -13.05 -37.94 -37.92
N GLY A 221 -13.71 -38.37 -36.84
CA GLY A 221 -13.99 -39.79 -36.53
C GLY A 221 -12.81 -40.57 -35.96
N ILE A 222 -11.70 -39.92 -35.62
CA ILE A 222 -10.50 -40.57 -35.09
C ILE A 222 -10.57 -40.54 -33.56
N SER A 223 -10.64 -41.71 -32.92
CA SER A 223 -10.79 -41.83 -31.47
C SER A 223 -9.50 -41.47 -30.70
N PRO A 224 -9.54 -40.51 -29.75
CA PRO A 224 -8.46 -40.29 -28.80
C PRO A 224 -8.09 -41.55 -28.01
N THR A 225 -6.78 -41.84 -27.96
CA THR A 225 -6.17 -42.93 -27.18
C THR A 225 -5.66 -42.43 -25.83
N GLU A 226 -5.24 -43.35 -24.95
CA GLU A 226 -4.55 -43.06 -23.67
C GLU A 226 -3.50 -41.96 -23.81
N ILE A 227 -2.60 -42.08 -24.81
CA ILE A 227 -1.51 -41.11 -25.06
C ILE A 227 -2.07 -39.74 -25.48
N THR A 228 -3.18 -39.72 -26.21
CA THR A 228 -3.86 -38.46 -26.60
C THR A 228 -4.49 -37.77 -25.39
N VAL A 229 -5.10 -38.54 -24.48
CA VAL A 229 -5.63 -38.02 -23.22
C VAL A 229 -4.51 -37.45 -22.35
N LEU A 230 -3.39 -38.16 -22.21
CA LEU A 230 -2.22 -37.69 -21.45
C LEU A 230 -1.61 -36.40 -22.05
N ALA A 231 -1.61 -36.25 -23.37
CA ALA A 231 -1.10 -35.07 -24.07
C ALA A 231 -1.99 -33.81 -23.94
N VAL A 232 -3.31 -33.98 -23.78
CA VAL A 232 -4.28 -32.86 -23.73
C VAL A 232 -4.69 -32.46 -22.32
N VAL A 233 -4.52 -33.34 -21.32
CA VAL A 233 -4.82 -33.04 -19.91
C VAL A 233 -4.13 -31.75 -19.41
N PRO A 234 -2.83 -31.49 -19.65
CA PRO A 234 -2.19 -30.26 -19.17
C PRO A 234 -2.83 -29.00 -19.80
N ALA A 235 -3.14 -29.03 -21.10
CA ALA A 235 -3.81 -27.92 -21.77
C ALA A 235 -5.21 -27.62 -21.17
N ILE A 236 -6.00 -28.65 -20.86
CA ILE A 236 -7.31 -28.47 -20.20
C ILE A 236 -7.15 -27.95 -18.77
N SER A 237 -6.10 -28.39 -18.07
CA SER A 237 -5.76 -27.89 -16.74
C SER A 237 -5.44 -26.40 -16.76
N ASP A 238 -4.68 -25.92 -17.74
CA ASP A 238 -4.30 -24.51 -17.87
C ASP A 238 -5.51 -23.62 -18.25
N ILE A 239 -6.48 -24.15 -18.98
CA ILE A 239 -7.73 -23.45 -19.34
C ILE A 239 -8.67 -23.30 -18.12
N GLY A 240 -8.57 -24.17 -17.11
CA GLY A 240 -9.33 -24.07 -15.86
C GLY A 240 -10.85 -24.33 -15.95
N ARG A 241 -11.38 -24.73 -17.11
CA ARG A 241 -12.83 -24.93 -17.31
C ARG A 241 -13.28 -26.35 -16.94
N ILE A 242 -13.95 -26.49 -15.80
CA ILE A 242 -14.45 -27.78 -15.26
C ILE A 242 -15.23 -28.62 -16.28
N LEU A 243 -16.12 -28.01 -17.08
CA LEU A 243 -16.92 -28.69 -18.09
C LEU A 243 -16.05 -29.42 -19.13
N MET A 244 -14.88 -28.87 -19.49
CA MET A 244 -13.96 -29.54 -20.41
C MET A 244 -13.36 -30.80 -19.78
N GLY A 245 -12.96 -30.72 -18.51
CA GLY A 245 -12.48 -31.87 -17.74
C GLY A 245 -13.55 -32.96 -17.60
N GLU A 246 -14.80 -32.58 -17.33
CA GLU A 246 -15.94 -33.51 -17.26
C GLU A 246 -16.26 -34.16 -18.62
N THR A 247 -16.22 -33.42 -19.73
CA THR A 247 -16.41 -34.02 -21.07
C THR A 247 -15.29 -35.01 -21.43
N LEU A 248 -14.04 -34.71 -21.07
CA LEU A 248 -12.92 -35.63 -21.27
C LEU A 248 -13.03 -36.86 -20.36
N HIS A 249 -13.38 -36.67 -19.09
CA HIS A 249 -13.56 -37.77 -18.14
C HIS A 249 -14.69 -38.71 -18.57
N GLY A 250 -15.84 -38.18 -18.97
CA GLY A 250 -16.95 -38.99 -19.50
C GLY A 250 -16.59 -39.72 -20.80
N TYR A 251 -15.76 -39.14 -21.67
CA TYR A 251 -15.19 -39.85 -22.82
C TYR A 251 -14.27 -40.99 -22.35
N CYS A 252 -13.40 -40.76 -21.37
CA CYS A 252 -12.50 -41.77 -20.83
C CYS A 252 -13.28 -42.93 -20.16
N GLU A 253 -14.36 -42.65 -19.43
CA GLU A 253 -15.24 -43.67 -18.84
C GLU A 253 -15.93 -44.49 -19.94
N LYS A 254 -16.57 -43.82 -20.90
CA LYS A 254 -17.29 -44.47 -22.02
C LYS A 254 -16.42 -45.41 -22.85
N ASN A 255 -15.14 -45.08 -23.01
CA ASN A 255 -14.18 -45.87 -23.78
C ASN A 255 -13.26 -46.76 -22.91
N GLY A 256 -13.51 -46.85 -21.60
CA GLY A 256 -12.71 -47.69 -20.68
C GLY A 256 -11.27 -47.21 -20.44
N LEU A 257 -10.90 -46.00 -20.88
CA LEU A 257 -9.54 -45.45 -20.72
C LEU A 257 -9.19 -45.15 -19.25
N VAL A 258 -10.19 -44.95 -18.38
CA VAL A 258 -10.00 -44.81 -16.92
C VAL A 258 -9.46 -46.10 -16.28
N LEU A 259 -9.45 -47.23 -17.00
CA LEU A 259 -8.81 -48.45 -16.52
C LEU A 259 -7.27 -48.34 -16.46
N ASP A 260 -6.66 -47.44 -17.24
CA ASP A 260 -5.24 -47.12 -17.16
C ASP A 260 -4.95 -46.18 -15.97
N ILE A 261 -4.08 -46.65 -15.08
CA ILE A 261 -3.62 -45.93 -13.89
C ILE A 261 -2.98 -44.58 -14.25
N ARG A 262 -2.32 -44.47 -15.41
CA ARG A 262 -1.73 -43.20 -15.89
C ARG A 262 -2.81 -42.17 -16.19
N VAL A 263 -3.86 -42.57 -16.90
CA VAL A 263 -5.01 -41.72 -17.22
C VAL A 263 -5.75 -41.32 -15.93
N GLY A 264 -6.01 -42.28 -15.03
CA GLY A 264 -6.61 -41.99 -13.72
C GLY A 264 -5.82 -40.97 -12.90
N ASN A 265 -4.49 -41.13 -12.79
CA ASN A 265 -3.63 -40.19 -12.09
C ASN A 265 -3.62 -38.79 -12.72
N SER A 266 -3.62 -38.72 -14.06
CA SER A 266 -3.71 -37.44 -14.79
C SER A 266 -5.07 -36.76 -14.63
N LEU A 267 -6.17 -37.51 -14.53
CA LEU A 267 -7.49 -36.96 -14.23
C LEU A 267 -7.61 -36.46 -12.77
N ILE A 268 -6.97 -37.13 -11.80
CA ILE A 268 -6.86 -36.66 -10.41
C ILE A 268 -6.14 -35.30 -10.36
N ASP A 269 -4.98 -35.18 -11.03
CA ASP A 269 -4.20 -33.95 -11.13
C ASP A 269 -4.95 -32.83 -11.87
N LEU A 270 -5.66 -33.17 -12.97
CA LEU A 270 -6.51 -32.25 -13.72
C LEU A 270 -7.60 -31.63 -12.83
N TYR A 271 -8.40 -32.45 -12.15
CA TYR A 271 -9.48 -31.97 -11.31
C TYR A 271 -8.97 -31.25 -10.06
N ALA A 272 -7.81 -31.66 -9.52
CA ALA A 272 -7.13 -30.95 -8.45
C ALA A 272 -6.75 -29.52 -8.90
N LYS A 273 -6.12 -29.35 -10.06
CA LYS A 273 -5.72 -28.02 -10.56
C LYS A 273 -6.89 -27.13 -10.97
N ILE A 274 -7.97 -27.70 -11.50
CA ILE A 274 -9.21 -26.98 -11.82
C ILE A 274 -9.99 -26.54 -10.57
N GLY A 275 -9.73 -27.12 -9.40
CA GLY A 275 -10.45 -26.82 -8.15
C GLY A 275 -11.67 -27.71 -7.88
N SER A 276 -11.87 -28.78 -8.65
CA SER A 276 -12.96 -29.73 -8.44
C SER A 276 -12.50 -30.93 -7.59
N ILE A 277 -12.22 -30.69 -6.31
CA ILE A 277 -11.67 -31.73 -5.42
C ILE A 277 -12.61 -32.95 -5.29
N GLN A 278 -13.92 -32.73 -5.33
CA GLN A 278 -14.92 -33.82 -5.28
C GLN A 278 -14.87 -34.72 -6.52
N SER A 279 -14.58 -34.18 -7.70
CA SER A 279 -14.41 -34.97 -8.93
C SER A 279 -13.06 -35.71 -8.94
N SER A 280 -12.01 -35.09 -8.39
CA SER A 280 -10.72 -35.75 -8.14
C SER A 280 -10.87 -36.94 -7.20
N LEU A 281 -11.64 -36.79 -6.10
CA LEU A 281 -12.02 -37.89 -5.21
C LEU A 281 -12.81 -38.98 -5.93
N LYS A 282 -13.82 -38.66 -6.75
CA LYS A 282 -14.59 -39.68 -7.49
C LYS A 282 -13.68 -40.58 -8.34
N VAL A 283 -12.73 -39.99 -9.08
CA VAL A 283 -11.73 -40.75 -9.86
C VAL A 283 -10.89 -41.63 -8.93
N PHE A 284 -10.32 -41.05 -7.87
CA PHE A 284 -9.49 -41.79 -6.91
C PHE A 284 -10.22 -42.95 -6.22
N HIS A 285 -11.49 -42.77 -5.87
CA HIS A 285 -12.33 -43.82 -5.31
C HIS A 285 -12.61 -44.93 -6.35
N GLY A 286 -12.96 -44.57 -7.59
CA GLY A 286 -13.19 -45.51 -8.70
C GLY A 286 -11.97 -46.35 -9.13
N MET A 287 -10.75 -45.91 -8.81
CA MET A 287 -9.53 -46.70 -9.06
C MET A 287 -9.43 -47.95 -8.16
N LEU A 288 -10.09 -47.97 -6.99
CA LEU A 288 -10.10 -49.08 -6.01
C LEU A 288 -8.68 -49.62 -5.75
N ASN A 289 -8.47 -50.93 -5.88
CA ASN A 289 -7.19 -51.62 -5.60
C ASN A 289 -6.05 -51.29 -6.58
N ARG A 290 -6.27 -50.41 -7.57
CA ARG A 290 -5.26 -50.01 -8.57
C ARG A 290 -4.51 -48.73 -8.20
N ARG A 291 -4.84 -48.12 -7.06
CA ARG A 291 -4.15 -46.94 -6.51
C ARG A 291 -2.67 -47.26 -6.29
N ASN A 292 -1.78 -46.40 -6.79
CA ASN A 292 -0.33 -46.50 -6.62
C ASN A 292 0.22 -45.26 -5.89
N LEU A 293 1.51 -45.24 -5.59
CA LEU A 293 2.17 -44.11 -4.93
C LEU A 293 1.88 -42.75 -5.60
N VAL A 294 1.74 -42.72 -6.93
CA VAL A 294 1.41 -41.51 -7.69
C VAL A 294 -0.04 -41.09 -7.45
N SER A 295 -1.02 -42.01 -7.49
CA SER A 295 -2.43 -41.67 -7.22
C SER A 295 -2.62 -41.05 -5.84
N TRP A 296 -1.95 -41.61 -4.81
CA TRP A 296 -1.97 -41.07 -3.44
C TRP A 296 -1.27 -39.72 -3.34
N THR A 297 -0.11 -39.55 -3.99
CA THR A 297 0.60 -38.26 -3.96
C THR A 297 -0.20 -37.17 -4.69
N SER A 298 -0.84 -37.48 -5.82
CA SER A 298 -1.67 -36.54 -6.57
C SER A 298 -2.91 -36.09 -5.78
N ILE A 299 -3.63 -37.01 -5.11
CA ILE A 299 -4.80 -36.62 -4.32
C ILE A 299 -4.40 -35.79 -3.09
N ILE A 300 -3.37 -36.21 -2.35
CA ILE A 300 -2.85 -35.44 -1.18
C ILE A 300 -2.38 -34.05 -1.62
N SER A 301 -1.68 -33.94 -2.75
CA SER A 301 -1.26 -32.65 -3.31
C SER A 301 -2.45 -31.77 -3.71
N GLY A 302 -3.52 -32.37 -4.25
CA GLY A 302 -4.74 -31.64 -4.59
C GLY A 302 -5.42 -31.03 -3.37
N PHE A 303 -5.61 -31.82 -2.31
CA PHE A 303 -6.14 -31.31 -1.04
C PHE A 303 -5.24 -30.22 -0.43
N ALA A 304 -3.92 -30.41 -0.48
CA ALA A 304 -2.95 -29.42 0.00
C ALA A 304 -3.05 -28.06 -0.73
N MET A 305 -3.26 -28.08 -2.05
CA MET A 305 -3.37 -26.86 -2.88
C MET A 305 -4.63 -26.04 -2.56
N HIS A 306 -5.72 -26.69 -2.13
CA HIS A 306 -6.98 -26.04 -1.78
C HIS A 306 -7.14 -25.72 -0.28
N GLY A 307 -6.08 -25.90 0.51
CA GLY A 307 -6.09 -25.60 1.94
C GLY A 307 -6.88 -26.60 2.81
N LEU A 308 -7.34 -27.72 2.25
CA LEU A 308 -8.01 -28.81 2.96
C LEU A 308 -6.99 -29.70 3.65
N SER A 309 -6.30 -29.12 4.63
CA SER A 309 -5.10 -29.69 5.25
C SER A 309 -5.36 -30.93 6.09
N THR A 310 -6.50 -30.97 6.78
CA THR A 310 -6.93 -32.06 7.65
C THR A 310 -7.14 -33.34 6.86
N GLU A 311 -7.89 -33.25 5.77
CA GLU A 311 -8.22 -34.33 4.86
C GLU A 311 -6.97 -34.81 4.09
N ALA A 312 -6.05 -33.90 3.74
CA ALA A 312 -4.75 -34.26 3.16
C ALA A 312 -3.91 -35.15 4.13
N VAL A 313 -3.94 -34.84 5.43
CA VAL A 313 -3.26 -35.63 6.46
C VAL A 313 -3.97 -36.97 6.72
N GLU A 314 -5.30 -37.00 6.70
CA GLU A 314 -6.08 -38.24 6.82
C GLU A 314 -5.81 -39.19 5.64
N LEU A 315 -5.76 -38.68 4.41
CA LEU A 315 -5.37 -39.42 3.21
C LEU A 315 -3.93 -39.94 3.30
N PHE A 316 -3.00 -39.18 3.89
CA PHE A 316 -1.64 -39.66 4.15
C PHE A 316 -1.62 -40.78 5.19
N ALA A 317 -2.44 -40.71 6.23
CA ALA A 317 -2.61 -41.78 7.20
C ALA A 317 -3.25 -43.04 6.58
N GLU A 318 -4.22 -42.89 5.66
CA GLU A 318 -4.82 -44.00 4.91
C GLU A 318 -3.82 -44.64 3.93
N MET A 319 -2.98 -43.83 3.27
CA MET A 319 -1.88 -44.31 2.44
C MET A 319 -0.88 -45.17 3.23
N ARG A 320 -0.49 -44.73 4.44
CA ARG A 320 0.36 -45.51 5.37
C ARG A 320 -0.32 -46.80 5.81
N ARG A 321 -1.61 -46.74 6.18
CA ARG A 321 -2.44 -47.92 6.53
C ARG A 321 -2.57 -48.92 5.36
N SER A 322 -2.58 -48.42 4.13
CA SER A 322 -2.59 -49.23 2.89
C SER A 322 -1.23 -49.85 2.54
N GLY A 323 -0.21 -49.69 3.39
CA GLY A 323 1.12 -50.27 3.19
C GLY A 323 1.98 -49.59 2.11
N ILE A 324 1.55 -48.45 1.55
CA ILE A 324 2.27 -47.76 0.48
C ILE A 324 3.30 -46.82 1.10
N ARG A 325 4.59 -47.10 0.87
CA ARG A 325 5.70 -46.29 1.39
C ARG A 325 5.74 -44.91 0.72
N PRO A 326 5.67 -43.80 1.49
CA PRO A 326 5.84 -42.43 0.97
C PRO A 326 7.21 -42.19 0.32
N ASN A 327 7.26 -41.22 -0.61
CA ASN A 327 8.51 -40.70 -1.16
C ASN A 327 8.68 -39.20 -0.84
N ARG A 328 9.77 -38.59 -1.35
CA ARG A 328 10.06 -37.15 -1.22
C ARG A 328 8.88 -36.27 -1.62
N VAL A 329 8.26 -36.54 -2.77
CA VAL A 329 7.14 -35.74 -3.30
C VAL A 329 5.91 -35.87 -2.40
N THR A 330 5.62 -37.08 -1.90
CA THR A 330 4.54 -37.29 -0.92
C THR A 330 4.75 -36.46 0.34
N PHE A 331 5.95 -36.49 0.93
CA PHE A 331 6.27 -35.69 2.11
C PHE A 331 6.19 -34.18 1.83
N LEU A 332 6.67 -33.72 0.68
CA LEU A 332 6.50 -32.32 0.28
C LEU A 332 5.02 -31.90 0.19
N SER A 333 4.15 -32.75 -0.37
CA SER A 333 2.71 -32.49 -0.47
C SER A 333 2.04 -32.38 0.91
N VAL A 334 2.37 -33.28 1.85
CA VAL A 334 1.83 -33.25 3.22
C VAL A 334 2.36 -32.05 4.00
N LEU A 335 3.66 -31.75 3.91
CA LEU A 335 4.25 -30.58 4.56
C LEU A 335 3.65 -29.27 4.01
N ASN A 336 3.32 -29.23 2.72
CA ASN A 336 2.62 -28.08 2.14
C ASN A 336 1.19 -27.95 2.69
N ALA A 337 0.44 -29.06 2.81
CA ALA A 337 -0.87 -29.07 3.49
C ALA A 337 -0.75 -28.55 4.93
N CYS A 338 0.22 -29.02 5.71
CA CYS A 338 0.45 -28.52 7.06
C CYS A 338 0.79 -27.01 7.10
N SER A 339 1.51 -26.48 6.11
CA SER A 339 1.86 -25.05 6.03
C SER A 339 0.65 -24.16 5.67
N HIS A 340 -0.22 -24.62 4.77
CA HIS A 340 -1.46 -23.93 4.45
C HIS A 340 -2.49 -24.01 5.60
N GLY A 341 -2.58 -25.16 6.28
CA GLY A 341 -3.50 -25.39 7.39
C GLY A 341 -3.04 -24.91 8.77
N GLY A 342 -1.78 -24.49 8.93
CA GLY A 342 -1.22 -24.12 10.23
C GLY A 342 -1.03 -25.30 11.20
N LEU A 343 -0.94 -26.54 10.69
CA LEU A 343 -0.79 -27.77 11.49
C LEU A 343 0.68 -27.98 11.92
N VAL A 344 1.21 -27.05 12.73
CA VAL A 344 2.65 -26.93 13.04
C VAL A 344 3.24 -28.22 13.62
N GLU A 345 2.65 -28.75 14.68
CA GLU A 345 3.19 -29.94 15.38
C GLU A 345 3.22 -31.17 14.47
N GLN A 346 2.14 -31.42 13.73
CA GLN A 346 2.04 -32.53 12.78
C GLN A 346 3.05 -32.36 11.63
N GLY A 347 3.24 -31.14 11.12
CA GLY A 347 4.24 -30.88 10.09
C GLY A 347 5.68 -31.15 10.56
N VAL A 348 6.01 -30.74 11.79
CA VAL A 348 7.32 -31.03 12.41
C VAL A 348 7.48 -32.54 12.66
N GLU A 349 6.44 -33.25 13.10
CA GLU A 349 6.44 -34.71 13.25
C GLU A 349 6.65 -35.41 11.90
N PHE A 350 5.93 -35.03 10.85
CA PHE A 350 6.12 -35.60 9.52
C PHE A 350 7.52 -35.35 8.97
N PHE A 351 8.10 -34.17 9.18
CA PHE A 351 9.49 -33.89 8.82
C PHE A 351 10.49 -34.77 9.58
N LYS A 352 10.27 -34.99 10.89
CA LYS A 352 11.09 -35.94 11.67
C LYS A 352 10.93 -37.37 11.13
N SER A 353 9.70 -37.82 10.85
CA SER A 353 9.48 -39.17 10.30
C SER A 353 10.17 -39.36 8.94
N MET A 354 10.13 -38.33 8.06
CA MET A 354 10.82 -38.34 6.76
C MET A 354 12.31 -38.62 6.91
N VAL A 355 12.97 -37.94 7.85
CA VAL A 355 14.42 -38.05 8.10
C VAL A 355 14.76 -39.34 8.84
N TYR A 356 14.11 -39.62 9.97
CA TYR A 356 14.54 -40.66 10.92
C TYR A 356 13.85 -42.02 10.72
N GLU A 357 12.57 -42.07 10.34
CA GLU A 357 11.84 -43.34 10.11
C GLU A 357 12.03 -43.83 8.67
N TYR A 358 11.84 -42.95 7.68
CA TYR A 358 11.83 -43.32 6.27
C TYR A 358 13.21 -43.20 5.60
N ASN A 359 14.18 -42.57 6.27
CA ASN A 359 15.55 -42.29 5.79
C ASN A 359 15.57 -41.56 4.43
N ILE A 360 14.77 -40.50 4.32
CA ILE A 360 14.64 -39.68 3.11
C ILE A 360 15.32 -38.34 3.36
N ASN A 361 16.43 -38.07 2.67
CA ASN A 361 17.14 -36.80 2.78
C ASN A 361 16.25 -35.62 2.33
N PRO A 362 16.03 -34.58 3.17
CA PRO A 362 15.23 -33.43 2.80
C PRO A 362 15.88 -32.53 1.75
N GLU A 363 15.06 -32.05 0.82
CA GLU A 363 15.45 -31.04 -0.18
C GLU A 363 15.00 -29.64 0.29
N ILE A 364 15.60 -28.58 -0.26
CA ILE A 364 15.34 -27.16 0.09
C ILE A 364 13.82 -26.84 0.17
N LYS A 365 13.00 -27.43 -0.72
CA LYS A 365 11.54 -27.25 -0.73
C LYS A 365 10.86 -27.68 0.59
N HIS A 366 11.31 -28.78 1.20
CA HIS A 366 10.75 -29.31 2.45
C HIS A 366 11.07 -28.37 3.63
N PHE A 367 12.30 -27.86 3.68
CA PHE A 367 12.69 -26.82 4.64
C PHE A 367 11.90 -25.52 4.42
N GLY A 368 11.67 -25.14 3.16
CA GLY A 368 10.80 -24.00 2.81
C GLY A 368 9.40 -24.12 3.42
N CYS A 369 8.76 -25.29 3.32
CA CYS A 369 7.45 -25.54 3.95
C CYS A 369 7.52 -25.48 5.48
N ILE A 370 8.56 -26.04 6.12
CA ILE A 370 8.72 -25.97 7.59
C ILE A 370 8.95 -24.54 8.07
N ILE A 371 9.71 -23.73 7.34
CA ILE A 371 10.02 -22.34 7.69
C ILE A 371 8.82 -21.42 7.46
N ASP A 372 8.06 -21.63 6.39
CA ASP A 372 6.76 -20.97 6.17
C ASP A 372 5.77 -21.31 7.30
N MET A 373 5.67 -22.58 7.69
CA MET A 373 4.78 -23.06 8.74
C MET A 373 5.14 -22.50 10.14
N LEU A 374 6.41 -22.63 10.56
CA LEU A 374 6.91 -22.07 11.82
C LEU A 374 6.82 -20.53 11.82
N GLY A 375 7.16 -19.89 10.71
CA GLY A 375 7.10 -18.44 10.55
C GLY A 375 5.67 -17.90 10.61
N ARG A 376 4.70 -18.57 9.96
CA ARG A 376 3.26 -18.23 10.03
C ARG A 376 2.64 -18.44 11.42
N ALA A 377 3.27 -19.27 12.25
CA ALA A 377 2.89 -19.51 13.64
C ALA A 377 3.59 -18.57 14.64
N GLY A 378 4.47 -17.67 14.18
CA GLY A 378 5.24 -16.76 15.03
C GLY A 378 6.45 -17.40 15.73
N ARG A 379 6.75 -18.69 15.46
CA ARG A 379 7.91 -19.43 16.03
C ARG A 379 9.20 -19.12 15.28
N LEU A 380 9.48 -17.81 15.13
CA LEU A 380 10.54 -17.28 14.26
C LEU A 380 11.95 -17.72 14.70
N CYS A 381 12.21 -17.83 16.00
CA CYS A 381 13.49 -18.32 16.52
C CYS A 381 13.75 -19.80 16.14
N GLU A 382 12.72 -20.64 16.15
CA GLU A 382 12.84 -22.04 15.70
C GLU A 382 13.02 -22.12 14.19
N ALA A 383 12.34 -21.25 13.42
CA ALA A 383 12.57 -21.14 11.98
C ALA A 383 14.02 -20.72 11.65
N GLU A 384 14.61 -19.77 12.39
CA GLU A 384 16.03 -19.39 12.23
C GLU A 384 16.99 -20.53 12.65
N GLN A 385 16.65 -21.31 13.68
CA GLN A 385 17.42 -22.51 14.07
C GLN A 385 17.37 -23.62 13.01
N VAL A 386 16.21 -23.88 12.41
CA VAL A 386 16.07 -24.84 11.29
C VAL A 386 16.94 -24.44 10.11
N ILE A 387 17.06 -23.14 9.82
CA ILE A 387 17.99 -22.62 8.80
C ILE A 387 19.46 -22.83 9.22
N GLY A 388 19.78 -22.58 10.49
CA GLY A 388 21.13 -22.76 11.04
C GLY A 388 21.62 -24.22 11.02
N GLY A 389 20.71 -25.19 11.05
CA GLY A 389 21.01 -26.62 10.96
C GLY A 389 21.16 -27.17 9.54
N LEU A 390 21.10 -26.34 8.48
CA LEU A 390 21.14 -26.81 7.10
C LEU A 390 22.55 -27.26 6.66
N PRO A 391 22.71 -28.51 6.14
CA PRO A 391 24.00 -29.01 5.66
C PRO A 391 24.38 -28.53 4.24
N MET A 392 23.65 -27.57 3.67
CA MET A 392 23.84 -27.06 2.30
C MET A 392 23.66 -25.54 2.26
N GLU A 393 24.21 -24.88 1.24
CA GLU A 393 24.00 -23.45 1.04
C GLU A 393 22.51 -23.11 0.87
N VAL A 394 22.04 -22.21 1.72
CA VAL A 394 20.64 -21.80 1.82
C VAL A 394 20.33 -20.80 0.70
N ASN A 395 19.39 -21.15 -0.18
CA ASN A 395 19.00 -20.25 -1.26
C ASN A 395 18.25 -19.00 -0.75
N SER A 396 18.16 -17.99 -1.60
CA SER A 396 17.44 -16.73 -1.34
C SER A 396 15.99 -16.95 -0.93
N ILE A 397 15.30 -17.91 -1.54
CA ILE A 397 13.86 -18.19 -1.34
C ILE A 397 13.56 -18.50 0.12
N VAL A 398 14.38 -19.34 0.78
CA VAL A 398 14.17 -19.69 2.19
C VAL A 398 14.31 -18.47 3.10
N TRP A 399 15.31 -17.61 2.85
CA TRP A 399 15.46 -16.36 3.59
C TRP A 399 14.36 -15.34 3.29
N ARG A 400 13.81 -15.31 2.07
CA ARG A 400 12.63 -14.49 1.71
C ARG A 400 11.38 -14.92 2.46
N THR A 401 11.13 -16.23 2.58
CA THR A 401 10.03 -16.75 3.39
C THR A 401 10.15 -16.29 4.84
N LEU A 402 11.33 -16.44 5.45
CA LEU A 402 11.56 -15.92 6.80
C LEU A 402 11.38 -14.40 6.88
N LEU A 403 11.88 -13.64 5.89
CA LEU A 403 11.75 -12.17 5.83
C LEU A 403 10.29 -11.72 5.77
N ALA A 404 9.45 -12.41 4.99
CA ALA A 404 8.01 -12.16 4.91
C ALA A 404 7.30 -12.47 6.24
N CYS A 405 7.70 -13.55 6.92
CA CYS A 405 7.18 -13.85 8.27
C CYS A 405 7.65 -12.81 9.31
N CYS A 406 8.92 -12.39 9.29
CA CYS A 406 9.39 -11.26 10.11
C CYS A 406 8.59 -9.98 9.84
N SER A 407 8.16 -9.73 8.59
CA SER A 407 7.28 -8.61 8.26
C SER A 407 5.91 -8.71 8.91
N LYS A 408 5.30 -9.91 8.89
CA LYS A 408 3.98 -10.15 9.50
C LYS A 408 3.99 -9.92 11.03
N TYR A 409 5.12 -10.19 11.69
CA TYR A 409 5.25 -10.13 13.15
C TYR A 409 6.07 -8.94 13.68
N GLY A 410 6.59 -8.07 12.80
CA GLY A 410 7.37 -6.88 13.20
C GLY A 410 8.80 -7.17 13.69
N GLU A 411 9.35 -8.36 13.43
CA GLU A 411 10.65 -8.80 13.95
C GLU A 411 11.85 -8.22 13.17
N VAL A 412 12.16 -6.95 13.44
CA VAL A 412 13.16 -6.15 12.69
C VAL A 412 14.56 -6.75 12.70
N GLU A 413 15.07 -7.18 13.85
CA GLU A 413 16.48 -7.59 13.95
C GLU A 413 16.72 -8.96 13.29
N MET A 414 15.73 -9.85 13.31
CA MET A 414 15.77 -11.08 12.53
C MET A 414 15.59 -10.81 11.03
N GLY A 415 14.66 -9.92 10.66
CA GLY A 415 14.47 -9.47 9.27
C GLY A 415 15.74 -8.85 8.67
N LYS A 416 16.49 -8.05 9.44
CA LYS A 416 17.81 -7.51 9.05
C LYS A 416 18.85 -8.61 8.84
N ARG A 417 18.90 -9.64 9.70
CA ARG A 417 19.82 -10.79 9.53
C ARG A 417 19.47 -11.58 8.27
N ALA A 418 18.20 -11.91 8.06
CA ALA A 418 17.71 -12.58 6.86
C ALA A 418 18.05 -11.78 5.59
N MET A 419 17.77 -10.47 5.59
CA MET A 419 18.12 -9.58 4.47
C MET A 419 19.63 -9.54 4.20
N LYS A 420 20.47 -9.45 5.24
CA LYS A 420 21.93 -9.50 5.09
C LYS A 420 22.40 -10.81 4.45
N LYS A 421 21.72 -11.94 4.74
CA LYS A 421 22.00 -13.24 4.11
C LYS A 421 21.55 -13.28 2.65
N ILE A 422 20.33 -12.83 2.32
CA ILE A 422 19.85 -12.68 0.93
C ILE A 422 20.86 -11.86 0.11
N LEU A 423 21.34 -10.74 0.66
CA LEU A 423 22.31 -9.85 0.01
C LEU A 423 23.71 -10.46 -0.25
N HIS A 424 24.06 -11.55 0.43
CA HIS A 424 25.28 -12.31 0.12
C HIS A 424 25.03 -13.38 -0.96
N THR A 425 23.80 -13.89 -1.08
CA THR A 425 23.41 -14.93 -2.03
C THR A 425 22.98 -14.38 -3.39
N GLU A 426 22.24 -13.26 -3.43
CA GLU A 426 21.74 -12.62 -4.65
C GLU A 426 21.97 -11.10 -4.60
N ARG A 427 22.52 -10.53 -5.68
CA ARG A 427 22.85 -9.09 -5.75
C ARG A 427 21.72 -8.19 -6.26
N GLU A 428 20.69 -8.74 -6.88
CA GLU A 428 19.82 -7.99 -7.82
C GLU A 428 18.34 -7.84 -7.41
N SER A 429 17.90 -8.44 -6.30
CA SER A 429 16.48 -8.42 -5.91
C SER A 429 16.07 -7.14 -5.17
N GLY A 430 15.37 -6.24 -5.89
CA GLY A 430 14.79 -5.03 -5.31
C GLY A 430 13.57 -5.25 -4.40
N GLY A 431 12.85 -6.37 -4.55
CA GLY A 431 11.63 -6.65 -3.78
C GLY A 431 11.88 -6.80 -2.28
N ASP A 432 13.03 -7.38 -1.91
CA ASP A 432 13.38 -7.67 -0.52
C ASP A 432 13.63 -6.40 0.30
N PHE A 433 14.16 -5.35 -0.36
CA PHE A 433 14.30 -4.01 0.24
C PHE A 433 12.96 -3.32 0.49
N VAL A 434 11.94 -3.56 -0.34
CA VAL A 434 10.59 -2.99 -0.15
C VAL A 434 9.94 -3.59 1.10
N VAL A 435 10.08 -4.90 1.32
CA VAL A 435 9.56 -5.59 2.52
C VAL A 435 10.23 -5.03 3.79
N VAL A 436 11.56 -4.89 3.82
CA VAL A 436 12.29 -4.28 4.94
C VAL A 436 11.93 -2.80 5.14
N SER A 437 11.76 -2.04 4.05
CA SER A 437 11.38 -0.63 4.13
C SER A 437 9.97 -0.45 4.68
N ASN A 438 9.04 -1.36 4.33
CA ASN A 438 7.67 -1.35 4.85
C ASN A 438 7.67 -1.70 6.35
N MET A 439 8.35 -2.76 6.79
CA MET A 439 8.54 -3.06 8.22
C MET A 439 9.06 -1.86 9.02
N LEU A 440 10.11 -1.20 8.53
CA LEU A 440 10.71 -0.05 9.20
C LEU A 440 9.79 1.19 9.18
N THR A 441 8.89 1.30 8.20
CA THR A 441 7.87 2.35 8.12
C THR A 441 6.72 2.08 9.11
N GLU A 442 6.24 0.84 9.18
CA GLU A 442 5.18 0.40 10.11
C GLU A 442 5.60 0.57 11.58
N LEU A 443 6.89 0.37 11.88
CA LEU A 443 7.47 0.57 13.21
C LEU A 443 8.01 1.98 13.46
N GLY A 444 7.63 2.97 12.63
CA GLY A 444 7.98 4.39 12.82
C GLY A 444 9.46 4.75 12.65
N ARG A 445 10.32 3.82 12.24
CA ARG A 445 11.77 4.02 12.00
C ARG A 445 12.01 4.58 10.60
N PHE A 446 11.37 5.71 10.29
CA PHE A 446 11.38 6.32 8.95
C PHE A 446 12.79 6.62 8.41
N SER A 447 13.75 6.99 9.28
CA SER A 447 15.14 7.23 8.90
C SER A 447 15.87 5.98 8.42
N ASP A 448 15.63 4.83 9.06
CA ASP A 448 16.18 3.55 8.64
C ASP A 448 15.45 3.03 7.39
N ALA A 449 14.13 3.25 7.28
CA ALA A 449 13.38 2.97 6.06
C ALA A 449 13.88 3.80 4.86
N GLU A 450 14.20 5.07 5.08
CA GLU A 450 14.79 5.98 4.08
C GLU A 450 16.23 5.56 3.73
N ARG A 451 17.05 5.15 4.70
CA ARG A 451 18.38 4.56 4.45
C ARG A 451 18.28 3.27 3.64
N SER A 452 17.30 2.40 3.91
CA SER A 452 17.03 1.20 3.11
C SER A 452 16.53 1.51 1.70
N ARG A 453 15.81 2.62 1.50
CA ARG A 453 15.44 3.14 0.16
C ARG A 453 16.63 3.73 -0.58
N LYS A 454 17.48 4.52 0.09
CA LYS A 454 18.73 5.04 -0.51
C LYS A 454 19.68 3.92 -0.93
N LEU A 455 19.80 2.85 -0.15
CA LEU A 455 20.57 1.65 -0.51
C LEU A 455 19.97 0.86 -1.69
N LEU A 456 18.69 1.02 -2.02
CA LEU A 456 18.08 0.50 -3.24
C LEU A 456 18.47 1.38 -4.44
N ASP A 457 18.34 2.70 -4.29
CA ASP A 457 18.63 3.69 -5.32
C ASP A 457 20.14 3.72 -5.70
N GLU A 458 21.04 3.65 -4.71
CA GLU A 458 22.51 3.60 -4.87
C GLU A 458 23.01 2.34 -5.61
N ARG A 459 22.19 1.29 -5.70
CA ARG A 459 22.59 -0.03 -6.24
C ARG A 459 22.05 -0.31 -7.64
N ASN A 460 21.35 0.62 -8.28
CA ASN A 460 20.66 0.41 -9.57
C ASN A 460 19.73 -0.83 -9.57
N ALA A 461 19.23 -1.25 -8.40
CA ALA A 461 18.25 -2.32 -8.30
C ALA A 461 16.94 -1.84 -8.93
N VAL A 462 16.57 -2.44 -10.06
CA VAL A 462 15.62 -1.90 -11.05
C VAL A 462 14.20 -1.75 -10.47
N LYS A 463 13.93 -0.58 -9.88
CA LYS A 463 12.63 -0.19 -9.33
C LYS A 463 11.73 0.36 -10.44
N VAL A 464 11.23 -0.52 -11.31
CA VAL A 464 10.55 -0.09 -12.55
C VAL A 464 9.11 -0.62 -12.64
N PRO A 465 8.11 0.18 -12.24
CA PRO A 465 6.69 -0.07 -12.53
C PRO A 465 6.41 -0.27 -14.03
N GLY A 466 7.19 0.39 -14.89
CA GLY A 466 7.08 0.27 -16.35
C GLY A 466 7.38 -1.12 -16.92
N LEU A 467 8.19 -1.97 -16.26
CA LEU A 467 8.57 -3.27 -16.83
C LEU A 467 7.41 -4.27 -16.71
N ALA A 468 6.65 -4.20 -15.61
CA ALA A 468 5.42 -4.97 -15.46
C ALA A 468 4.35 -4.51 -16.47
N LEU A 469 4.35 -3.23 -16.84
CA LEU A 469 3.46 -2.68 -17.86
C LEU A 469 3.87 -3.11 -19.28
N VAL A 470 5.17 -3.16 -19.59
CA VAL A 470 5.72 -3.72 -20.84
C VAL A 470 5.48 -5.22 -20.96
N VAL A 471 5.66 -6.00 -19.88
CA VAL A 471 5.32 -7.43 -19.86
C VAL A 471 3.80 -7.64 -20.03
N TYR A 472 2.96 -6.80 -19.42
CA TYR A 472 1.50 -6.83 -19.64
C TYR A 472 1.10 -6.40 -21.07
N GLU A 473 1.88 -5.53 -21.72
CA GLU A 473 1.69 -5.19 -23.13
C GLU A 473 1.96 -6.38 -24.06
N GLN A 474 2.94 -7.23 -23.73
CA GLN A 474 3.26 -8.46 -24.46
C GLN A 474 2.23 -9.59 -24.29
N ILE A 475 1.32 -9.52 -23.32
CA ILE A 475 0.24 -10.51 -23.16
C ILE A 475 -0.94 -10.14 -24.06
N GLU A 476 -1.28 -10.97 -25.04
CA GLU A 476 -2.38 -10.71 -25.98
C GLU A 476 -3.77 -10.73 -25.30
N ALA A 477 -4.01 -11.70 -24.41
CA ALA A 477 -5.25 -11.85 -23.65
C ALA A 477 -4.99 -11.99 -22.13
N PRO A 478 -4.76 -10.88 -21.40
CA PRO A 478 -4.44 -10.91 -19.98
C PRO A 478 -5.65 -11.26 -19.12
N THR A 479 -5.48 -12.22 -18.20
CA THR A 479 -6.52 -12.58 -17.23
C THR A 479 -6.78 -11.46 -16.21
N THR A 480 -7.87 -11.59 -15.45
CA THR A 480 -8.27 -10.60 -14.44
C THR A 480 -7.23 -10.41 -13.34
N TYR A 481 -6.51 -11.47 -12.96
CA TYR A 481 -5.59 -11.47 -11.84
C TYR A 481 -4.33 -10.58 -12.05
N PRO A 482 -3.54 -10.71 -13.14
CA PRO A 482 -2.46 -9.76 -13.46
C PRO A 482 -2.97 -8.31 -13.59
N SER A 483 -4.15 -8.14 -14.18
CA SER A 483 -4.78 -6.82 -14.36
C SER A 483 -5.14 -6.17 -13.03
N ASN A 484 -5.69 -6.94 -12.08
CA ASN A 484 -6.02 -6.48 -10.72
C ASN A 484 -4.76 -6.17 -9.89
N ILE A 485 -3.65 -6.92 -10.05
CA ILE A 485 -2.37 -6.59 -9.42
C ILE A 485 -1.83 -5.25 -9.96
N MET A 486 -1.83 -5.06 -11.28
CA MET A 486 -1.41 -3.80 -11.91
C MET A 486 -2.28 -2.62 -11.45
N LEU A 487 -3.61 -2.79 -11.42
CA LEU A 487 -4.53 -1.76 -10.93
C LEU A 487 -4.33 -1.44 -9.45
N ARG A 488 -4.06 -2.43 -8.60
CA ARG A 488 -3.73 -2.21 -7.19
C ARG A 488 -2.43 -1.42 -7.02
N GLY A 489 -1.40 -1.74 -7.80
CA GLY A 489 -0.13 -1.02 -7.81
C GLY A 489 -0.29 0.44 -8.28
N LEU A 490 -0.96 0.66 -9.40
CA LEU A 490 -1.20 2.00 -9.96
C LEU A 490 -2.11 2.85 -9.05
N ALA A 491 -3.15 2.27 -8.44
CA ALA A 491 -4.03 2.99 -7.50
C ALA A 491 -3.33 3.38 -6.18
N GLN A 492 -2.26 2.68 -5.81
CA GLN A 492 -1.40 3.00 -4.65
C GLN A 492 -0.21 3.90 -4.99
N SER A 493 0.12 4.07 -6.28
CA SER A 493 1.22 4.94 -6.74
C SER A 493 0.93 6.43 -6.54
N ASP A 494 1.90 7.29 -6.79
CA ASP A 494 1.71 8.75 -6.82
C ASP A 494 0.99 9.24 -8.10
N VAL A 495 0.71 8.35 -9.08
CA VAL A 495 0.09 8.66 -10.37
C VAL A 495 -1.23 7.89 -10.56
N PRO A 496 -2.30 8.19 -9.77
CA PRO A 496 -3.55 7.44 -9.82
C PRO A 496 -4.29 7.56 -11.17
N GLU A 497 -4.00 8.58 -11.99
CA GLU A 497 -4.61 8.80 -13.30
C GLU A 497 -4.37 7.61 -14.26
N GLU A 498 -3.15 7.07 -14.24
CA GLU A 498 -2.75 5.90 -15.03
C GLU A 498 -3.58 4.66 -14.71
N ALA A 499 -4.06 4.49 -13.47
CA ALA A 499 -4.93 3.36 -13.11
C ALA A 499 -6.26 3.39 -13.91
N THR A 500 -6.82 4.58 -14.14
CA THR A 500 -8.08 4.75 -14.89
C THR A 500 -7.89 4.55 -16.40
N ALA A 501 -6.73 4.96 -16.93
CA ALA A 501 -6.34 4.73 -18.31
C ALA A 501 -6.02 3.24 -18.56
N PHE A 502 -5.27 2.61 -17.65
CA PHE A 502 -4.95 1.19 -17.67
C PHE A 502 -6.21 0.33 -17.62
N TYR A 503 -7.19 0.66 -16.77
CA TYR A 503 -8.47 -0.06 -16.73
C TYR A 503 -9.19 -0.05 -18.09
N LYS A 504 -9.26 1.11 -18.76
CA LYS A 504 -9.85 1.24 -20.11
C LYS A 504 -9.08 0.39 -21.14
N LYS A 505 -7.74 0.36 -21.06
CA LYS A 505 -6.86 -0.44 -21.93
C LYS A 505 -6.99 -1.94 -21.69
N ALA A 506 -7.02 -2.38 -20.43
CA ALA A 506 -7.23 -3.77 -20.03
C ALA A 506 -8.59 -4.30 -20.52
N ARG A 507 -9.66 -3.50 -20.39
CA ARG A 507 -10.96 -3.81 -20.98
C ARG A 507 -10.94 -3.90 -22.51
N GLY A 508 -10.14 -3.07 -23.19
CA GLY A 508 -9.90 -3.16 -24.63
C GLY A 508 -9.22 -4.46 -25.07
N LYS A 509 -8.41 -5.07 -24.19
CA LYS A 509 -7.81 -6.41 -24.36
C LYS A 509 -8.72 -7.57 -23.89
N GLY A 510 -9.99 -7.32 -23.55
CA GLY A 510 -10.94 -8.37 -23.17
C GLY A 510 -10.99 -8.73 -21.68
N MET A 511 -10.39 -7.95 -20.78
CA MET A 511 -10.52 -8.17 -19.34
C MET A 511 -11.97 -7.94 -18.86
N GLU A 512 -12.58 -8.96 -18.25
CA GLU A 512 -13.88 -8.86 -17.55
C GLU A 512 -13.68 -8.37 -16.11
N PRO A 513 -14.21 -7.20 -15.70
CA PRO A 513 -14.02 -6.67 -14.35
C PRO A 513 -14.78 -7.47 -13.28
N ASP A 514 -14.12 -7.74 -12.16
CA ASP A 514 -14.69 -8.43 -11.00
C ASP A 514 -14.87 -7.51 -9.77
N ASN A 515 -15.36 -8.05 -8.67
CA ASN A 515 -15.52 -7.34 -7.39
C ASN A 515 -14.18 -6.90 -6.76
N LEU A 516 -13.04 -7.44 -7.22
CA LEU A 516 -11.71 -7.02 -6.80
C LEU A 516 -11.16 -5.90 -7.70
N THR A 517 -11.60 -5.79 -8.95
CA THR A 517 -11.21 -4.72 -9.89
C THR A 517 -11.75 -3.35 -9.45
N PHE A 518 -13.05 -3.27 -9.17
CA PHE A 518 -13.71 -1.98 -8.93
C PHE A 518 -13.18 -1.21 -7.70
N PRO A 519 -12.92 -1.80 -6.53
CA PRO A 519 -12.43 -1.08 -5.36
C PRO A 519 -11.13 -0.29 -5.63
N PHE A 520 -10.21 -0.83 -6.43
CA PHE A 520 -8.96 -0.13 -6.77
C PHE A 520 -9.18 1.01 -7.77
N VAL A 521 -9.98 0.79 -8.81
CA VAL A 521 -10.31 1.82 -9.83
C VAL A 521 -11.10 2.97 -9.20
N LEU A 522 -12.12 2.66 -8.39
CA LEU A 522 -12.93 3.65 -7.69
C LEU A 522 -12.10 4.46 -6.67
N LYS A 523 -11.14 3.81 -5.98
CA LYS A 523 -10.22 4.49 -5.07
C LYS A 523 -9.22 5.40 -5.82
N ALA A 524 -8.77 5.02 -7.02
CA ALA A 524 -7.99 5.90 -7.89
C ALA A 524 -8.82 7.12 -8.33
N CYS A 525 -10.04 6.91 -8.83
CA CYS A 525 -10.97 8.00 -9.17
C CYS A 525 -11.25 8.92 -7.97
N ALA A 526 -11.36 8.37 -6.75
CA ALA A 526 -11.56 9.15 -5.52
C ALA A 526 -10.37 10.05 -5.19
N ARG A 527 -9.13 9.61 -5.44
CA ARG A 527 -7.91 10.43 -5.23
C ARG A 527 -7.81 11.61 -6.20
N ILE A 528 -8.35 11.46 -7.41
CA ILE A 528 -8.36 12.50 -8.46
C ILE A 528 -9.63 13.37 -8.40
N SER A 529 -10.61 12.98 -7.58
CA SER A 529 -11.99 13.52 -7.61
C SER A 529 -12.67 13.40 -8.98
N ALA A 530 -12.35 12.35 -9.74
CA ALA A 530 -12.81 12.10 -11.11
C ALA A 530 -14.27 11.59 -11.15
N LEU A 531 -15.23 12.50 -10.91
CA LEU A 531 -16.66 12.17 -10.79
C LEU A 531 -17.27 11.53 -12.06
N LYS A 532 -16.84 11.97 -13.25
CA LYS A 532 -17.43 11.53 -14.53
C LYS A 532 -17.08 10.06 -14.80
N GLU A 533 -15.81 9.73 -14.66
CA GLU A 533 -15.25 8.39 -14.71
C GLU A 533 -15.85 7.54 -13.58
N GLY A 534 -15.94 8.09 -12.37
CA GLY A 534 -16.59 7.45 -11.22
C GLY A 534 -18.04 7.02 -11.48
N LYS A 535 -18.87 7.91 -12.05
CA LYS A 535 -20.25 7.59 -12.45
C LYS A 535 -20.31 6.53 -13.58
N GLN A 536 -19.36 6.54 -14.52
CA GLN A 536 -19.26 5.49 -15.53
C GLN A 536 -18.94 4.12 -14.91
N MET A 537 -18.04 4.07 -13.92
CA MET A 537 -17.74 2.84 -13.19
C MET A 537 -18.92 2.36 -12.35
N HIS A 538 -19.64 3.27 -11.66
CA HIS A 538 -20.86 2.90 -10.93
C HIS A 538 -21.93 2.30 -11.84
N ASN A 539 -22.20 2.91 -13.00
CA ASN A 539 -23.10 2.35 -14.01
C ASN A 539 -22.63 0.98 -14.54
N HIS A 540 -21.33 0.68 -14.46
CA HIS A 540 -20.79 -0.62 -14.86
C HIS A 540 -20.93 -1.68 -13.76
N VAL A 541 -20.72 -1.31 -12.49
CA VAL A 541 -21.04 -2.13 -11.30
C VAL A 541 -22.52 -2.54 -11.32
N LEU A 542 -23.42 -1.58 -11.57
CA LEU A 542 -24.86 -1.83 -11.75
C LEU A 542 -25.14 -2.90 -12.82
N LYS A 543 -24.54 -2.76 -14.01
CA LYS A 543 -24.73 -3.70 -15.13
C LYS A 543 -24.19 -5.12 -14.86
N LEU A 544 -23.20 -5.26 -13.98
CA LEU A 544 -22.61 -6.53 -13.59
C LEU A 544 -23.26 -7.14 -12.32
N GLY A 545 -24.23 -6.45 -11.70
CA GLY A 545 -24.88 -6.91 -10.47
C GLY A 545 -24.00 -6.83 -9.22
N LEU A 546 -22.87 -6.12 -9.27
CA LEU A 546 -21.84 -6.11 -8.21
C LEU A 546 -22.11 -5.12 -7.06
N LEU A 547 -23.26 -4.46 -7.03
CA LEU A 547 -23.67 -3.55 -5.93
C LEU A 547 -23.98 -4.27 -4.61
N SER A 548 -24.28 -5.58 -4.67
CA SER A 548 -24.42 -6.43 -3.48
C SER A 548 -23.09 -6.71 -2.77
N ASP A 549 -21.95 -6.44 -3.40
CA ASP A 549 -20.63 -6.58 -2.80
C ASP A 549 -20.30 -5.39 -1.89
N ILE A 550 -20.03 -5.67 -0.62
CA ILE A 550 -19.76 -4.66 0.41
C ILE A 550 -18.49 -3.86 0.10
N PHE A 551 -17.45 -4.46 -0.49
CA PHE A 551 -16.20 -3.76 -0.81
C PHE A 551 -16.38 -2.79 -1.99
N VAL A 552 -17.15 -3.19 -3.00
CA VAL A 552 -17.48 -2.32 -4.14
C VAL A 552 -18.34 -1.14 -3.68
N SER A 553 -19.37 -1.39 -2.88
CA SER A 553 -20.26 -0.34 -2.35
C SER A 553 -19.57 0.60 -1.37
N ASN A 554 -18.68 0.09 -0.49
CA ASN A 554 -17.83 0.94 0.35
C ASN A 554 -16.88 1.83 -0.48
N ALA A 555 -16.33 1.31 -1.58
CA ALA A 555 -15.50 2.11 -2.50
C ALA A 555 -16.29 3.16 -3.28
N LEU A 556 -17.55 2.88 -3.65
CA LEU A 556 -18.48 3.85 -4.25
C LEU A 556 -18.84 4.99 -3.27
N ILE A 557 -19.13 4.66 -2.01
CA ILE A 557 -19.38 5.66 -0.96
C ILE A 557 -18.16 6.57 -0.79
N HIS A 558 -16.96 5.99 -0.68
CA HIS A 558 -15.71 6.75 -0.57
C HIS A 558 -15.44 7.65 -1.79
N LEU A 559 -15.70 7.16 -3.01
CA LEU A 559 -15.60 7.95 -4.24
C LEU A 559 -16.55 9.16 -4.20
N TYR A 560 -17.83 8.95 -3.96
CA TYR A 560 -18.82 10.03 -3.95
C TYR A 560 -18.58 11.03 -2.81
N ALA A 561 -18.11 10.55 -1.66
CA ALA A 561 -17.63 11.38 -0.55
C ALA A 561 -16.47 12.29 -0.96
N ALA A 562 -15.41 11.73 -1.57
CA ALA A 562 -14.25 12.49 -2.03
C ALA A 562 -14.61 13.53 -3.12
N CYS A 563 -15.57 13.20 -3.99
CA CYS A 563 -16.11 14.12 -4.99
C CYS A 563 -17.19 15.09 -4.45
N ALA A 564 -17.36 15.20 -3.13
CA ALA A 564 -18.38 16.02 -2.44
C ALA A 564 -19.86 15.77 -2.83
N HIS A 565 -20.16 14.66 -3.50
CA HIS A 565 -21.51 14.26 -3.94
C HIS A 565 -22.20 13.37 -2.91
N LEU A 566 -22.46 13.93 -1.72
CA LEU A 566 -23.03 13.21 -0.57
C LEU A 566 -24.37 12.53 -0.86
N CYS A 567 -25.23 13.09 -1.72
CA CYS A 567 -26.52 12.48 -2.07
C CYS A 567 -26.35 11.10 -2.73
N CYS A 568 -25.34 10.95 -3.61
CA CYS A 568 -25.05 9.67 -4.27
C CYS A 568 -24.31 8.70 -3.32
N ALA A 569 -23.46 9.21 -2.43
CA ALA A 569 -22.88 8.39 -1.36
C ALA A 569 -23.97 7.84 -0.44
N ARG A 570 -24.99 8.66 -0.14
CA ARG A 570 -26.13 8.28 0.71
C ARG A 570 -27.06 7.28 0.03
N SER A 571 -27.40 7.45 -1.25
CA SER A 571 -28.26 6.48 -1.96
C SER A 571 -27.62 5.09 -2.04
N VAL A 572 -26.33 5.02 -2.42
CA VAL A 572 -25.59 3.75 -2.44
C VAL A 572 -25.58 3.12 -1.04
N PHE A 573 -25.34 3.90 0.01
CA PHE A 573 -25.37 3.38 1.38
C PHE A 573 -26.75 2.86 1.79
N ASP A 574 -27.83 3.59 1.51
CA ASP A 574 -29.18 3.18 1.87
C ASP A 574 -29.58 1.88 1.15
N GLU A 575 -29.21 1.72 -0.14
CA GLU A 575 -29.40 0.50 -0.95
C GLU A 575 -28.63 -0.74 -0.45
N MET A 576 -27.58 -0.60 0.38
CA MET A 576 -26.82 -1.75 0.89
C MET A 576 -27.65 -2.63 1.84
N LEU A 577 -27.85 -3.91 1.49
CA LEU A 577 -28.54 -4.89 2.33
C LEU A 577 -27.82 -5.17 3.66
N VAL A 578 -26.49 -5.17 3.65
CA VAL A 578 -25.63 -5.35 4.82
C VAL A 578 -24.67 -4.17 4.89
N LYS A 579 -24.63 -3.49 6.04
CA LYS A 579 -23.82 -2.29 6.29
C LYS A 579 -22.81 -2.61 7.38
N ASP A 580 -21.52 -2.57 7.07
CA ASP A 580 -20.45 -2.83 8.03
C ASP A 580 -19.90 -1.53 8.64
N VAL A 581 -19.00 -1.64 9.62
CA VAL A 581 -18.34 -0.49 10.27
C VAL A 581 -17.62 0.38 9.22
N VAL A 582 -17.11 -0.22 8.14
CA VAL A 582 -16.42 0.48 7.05
C VAL A 582 -17.40 1.28 6.18
N SER A 583 -18.63 0.78 5.94
CA SER A 583 -19.71 1.53 5.29
C SER A 583 -20.05 2.80 6.05
N TRP A 584 -20.30 2.67 7.35
CA TRP A 584 -20.60 3.80 8.24
C TRP A 584 -19.44 4.80 8.31
N ASN A 585 -18.21 4.32 8.50
CA ASN A 585 -17.01 5.16 8.55
C ASN A 585 -16.76 5.92 7.23
N SER A 586 -16.99 5.28 6.08
CA SER A 586 -16.83 5.92 4.77
C SER A 586 -17.83 7.06 4.59
N LEU A 587 -19.09 6.84 4.96
CA LEU A 587 -20.13 7.86 4.89
C LEU A 587 -19.89 9.00 5.89
N ILE A 588 -19.63 8.68 7.17
CA ILE A 588 -19.34 9.65 8.23
C ILE A 588 -18.11 10.51 7.89
N SER A 589 -17.05 9.91 7.35
CA SER A 589 -15.86 10.65 6.92
C SER A 589 -16.18 11.61 5.77
N GLY A 590 -17.02 11.21 4.80
CA GLY A 590 -17.46 12.08 3.71
C GLY A 590 -18.25 13.30 4.17
N TYR A 591 -19.25 13.11 5.02
CA TYR A 591 -20.00 14.22 5.61
C TYR A 591 -19.11 15.14 6.47
N SER A 592 -18.15 14.56 7.21
CA SER A 592 -17.16 15.31 7.99
C SER A 592 -16.23 16.16 7.12
N GLN A 593 -15.73 15.60 6.01
CA GLN A 593 -14.90 16.32 5.02
C GLN A 593 -15.66 17.48 4.37
N CYS A 594 -16.94 17.27 4.03
CA CYS A 594 -17.82 18.30 3.47
C CYS A 594 -18.35 19.30 4.53
N ASN A 595 -17.80 19.30 5.75
CA ASN A 595 -18.17 20.18 6.85
C ASN A 595 -19.65 20.10 7.31
N ARG A 596 -20.35 19.00 7.00
CA ARG A 596 -21.75 18.74 7.38
C ARG A 596 -21.82 18.09 8.77
N LEU A 597 -21.40 18.87 9.77
CA LEU A 597 -21.09 18.38 11.12
C LEU A 597 -22.32 17.90 11.91
N LYS A 598 -23.52 18.48 11.68
CA LYS A 598 -24.75 18.05 12.36
C LYS A 598 -25.18 16.67 11.88
N GLU A 599 -25.07 16.44 10.57
CA GLU A 599 -25.38 15.18 9.91
C GLU A 599 -24.41 14.05 10.31
N VAL A 600 -23.14 14.36 10.60
CA VAL A 600 -22.19 13.41 11.22
C VAL A 600 -22.71 12.87 12.55
N LEU A 601 -23.28 13.72 13.40
CA LEU A 601 -23.84 13.29 14.70
C LEU A 601 -25.15 12.50 14.52
N ALA A 602 -25.97 12.86 13.53
CA ALA A 602 -27.18 12.09 13.19
C ALA A 602 -26.84 10.69 12.63
N LEU A 603 -25.83 10.59 11.77
CA LEU A 603 -25.31 9.31 11.26
C LEU A 603 -24.75 8.43 12.38
N PHE A 604 -24.04 9.00 13.35
CA PHE A 604 -23.55 8.26 14.51
C PHE A 604 -24.69 7.69 15.36
N LYS A 605 -25.77 8.46 15.59
CA LYS A 605 -26.96 7.95 16.29
C LYS A 605 -27.60 6.78 15.53
N LEU A 606 -27.83 6.93 14.22
CA LEU A 606 -28.36 5.85 13.38
C LEU A 606 -27.47 4.58 13.37
N MET A 607 -26.15 4.74 13.44
CA MET A 607 -25.21 3.62 13.55
C MET A 607 -25.35 2.88 14.90
N HIS A 608 -25.50 3.65 15.99
CA HIS A 608 -25.69 3.12 17.34
C HIS A 608 -27.06 2.42 17.50
N ASP A 609 -28.14 3.07 17.04
CA ASP A 609 -29.50 2.54 17.04
C ASP A 609 -29.62 1.26 16.18
N GLY A 610 -28.81 1.18 15.10
CA GLY A 610 -28.65 -0.01 14.27
C GLY A 610 -27.79 -1.13 14.90
N GLY A 611 -27.36 -0.99 16.16
CA GLY A 611 -26.58 -1.99 16.89
C GLY A 611 -25.12 -2.13 16.46
N VAL A 612 -24.62 -1.25 15.57
CA VAL A 612 -23.25 -1.33 15.05
C VAL A 612 -22.31 -0.59 16.00
N LYS A 613 -21.36 -1.32 16.59
CA LYS A 613 -20.34 -0.72 17.47
C LYS A 613 -19.41 0.19 16.67
N ALA A 614 -19.24 1.41 17.15
CA ALA A 614 -18.35 2.39 16.54
C ALA A 614 -16.89 2.13 16.91
N ASP A 615 -15.98 2.37 15.97
CA ASP A 615 -14.55 2.15 16.15
C ASP A 615 -13.79 3.46 16.42
N LYS A 616 -12.47 3.35 16.61
CA LYS A 616 -11.58 4.49 16.81
C LYS A 616 -11.62 5.52 15.66
N VAL A 617 -11.85 5.08 14.42
CA VAL A 617 -11.96 5.96 13.24
C VAL A 617 -13.28 6.74 13.29
N THR A 618 -14.38 6.09 13.68
CA THR A 618 -15.66 6.75 13.94
C THR A 618 -15.49 7.82 15.02
N MET A 619 -14.90 7.45 16.17
CA MET A 619 -14.76 8.33 17.33
C MET A 619 -13.96 9.60 17.02
N VAL A 620 -12.87 9.50 16.26
CA VAL A 620 -12.10 10.67 15.80
C VAL A 620 -12.98 11.68 15.06
N LYS A 621 -13.87 11.22 14.16
CA LYS A 621 -14.74 12.10 13.36
C LYS A 621 -15.85 12.72 14.21
N VAL A 622 -16.52 11.94 15.03
CA VAL A 622 -17.69 12.37 15.80
C VAL A 622 -17.27 13.30 16.96
N VAL A 623 -16.22 12.97 17.73
CA VAL A 623 -15.69 13.85 18.79
C VAL A 623 -15.14 15.16 18.21
N SER A 624 -14.48 15.11 17.04
CA SER A 624 -14.03 16.33 16.34
C SER A 624 -15.22 17.19 15.87
N ALA A 625 -16.29 16.58 15.37
CA ALA A 625 -17.53 17.29 15.00
C ALA A 625 -18.16 18.00 16.20
N CYS A 626 -18.34 17.32 17.35
CA CYS A 626 -18.83 17.94 18.59
C CYS A 626 -17.92 19.09 19.05
N THR A 627 -16.60 18.89 19.02
CA THR A 627 -15.60 19.89 19.44
C THR A 627 -15.59 21.14 18.55
N ARG A 628 -15.96 21.01 17.27
CA ARG A 628 -16.14 22.12 16.33
C ARG A 628 -17.49 22.81 16.47
N LEU A 629 -18.56 22.05 16.74
CA LEU A 629 -19.91 22.57 17.03
C LEU A 629 -20.06 23.17 18.44
N ARG A 630 -19.09 22.93 19.34
CA ARG A 630 -19.14 23.26 20.79
C ARG A 630 -20.28 22.54 21.55
N ASP A 631 -20.72 21.39 21.06
CA ASP A 631 -21.66 20.51 21.78
C ASP A 631 -20.90 19.66 22.81
N TRP A 632 -20.66 20.25 23.97
CA TRP A 632 -19.91 19.61 25.07
C TRP A 632 -20.68 18.45 25.71
N SER A 633 -22.01 18.50 25.68
CA SER A 633 -22.91 17.45 26.17
C SER A 633 -22.75 16.15 25.37
N MET A 634 -22.85 16.23 24.04
CA MET A 634 -22.66 15.07 23.17
C MET A 634 -21.22 14.58 23.22
N ALA A 635 -20.23 15.49 23.30
CA ALA A 635 -18.83 15.11 23.43
C ALA A 635 -18.54 14.29 24.71
N ASP A 636 -19.11 14.66 25.86
CA ASP A 636 -18.97 13.87 27.09
C ASP A 636 -19.60 12.47 27.00
N CYS A 637 -20.75 12.36 26.33
CA CYS A 637 -21.39 11.06 26.07
C CYS A 637 -20.49 10.16 25.21
N LEU A 638 -19.83 10.71 24.18
CA LEU A 638 -18.89 9.99 23.33
C LEU A 638 -17.59 9.59 24.05
N VAL A 639 -17.11 10.42 24.97
CA VAL A 639 -15.94 10.08 25.80
C VAL A 639 -16.26 8.93 26.75
N ARG A 640 -17.44 8.94 27.39
CA ARG A 640 -17.91 7.79 28.19
C ARG A 640 -18.06 6.54 27.32
N TYR A 641 -18.61 6.66 26.12
CA TYR A 641 -18.69 5.53 25.17
C TYR A 641 -17.32 4.92 24.85
N ILE A 642 -16.25 5.72 24.72
CA ILE A 642 -14.88 5.23 24.53
C ILE A 642 -14.39 4.43 25.76
N GLU A 643 -14.71 4.89 26.97
CA GLU A 643 -14.36 4.22 28.23
C GLU A 643 -15.19 2.94 28.45
N ASP A 644 -16.53 3.02 28.33
CA ASP A 644 -17.48 1.92 28.56
C ASP A 644 -17.29 0.73 27.60
N TYR A 645 -16.92 1.01 26.33
CA TYR A 645 -16.64 -0.02 25.33
C TYR A 645 -15.14 -0.36 25.19
N CYS A 646 -14.27 0.17 26.08
CA CYS A 646 -12.83 -0.05 26.08
C CYS A 646 -12.14 0.14 24.71
N ILE A 647 -12.50 1.21 23.98
CA ILE A 647 -11.94 1.48 22.64
C ILE A 647 -10.46 1.88 22.78
N GLU A 648 -9.57 1.17 22.10
CA GLU A 648 -8.13 1.46 22.17
C GLU A 648 -7.81 2.88 21.64
N VAL A 649 -7.23 3.70 22.52
CA VAL A 649 -6.83 5.08 22.21
C VAL A 649 -5.48 5.06 21.50
N ASP A 650 -5.52 4.97 20.17
CA ASP A 650 -4.35 5.17 19.32
C ASP A 650 -3.95 6.65 19.20
N ILE A 651 -2.89 6.93 18.43
CA ILE A 651 -2.34 8.28 18.26
C ILE A 651 -3.40 9.27 17.71
N TYR A 652 -4.29 8.83 16.83
CA TYR A 652 -5.29 9.69 16.21
C TYR A 652 -6.45 10.00 17.15
N LEU A 653 -6.94 8.99 17.88
CA LEU A 653 -7.98 9.18 18.88
C LEU A 653 -7.45 9.98 20.08
N GLY A 654 -6.24 9.68 20.56
CA GLY A 654 -5.57 10.40 21.63
C GLY A 654 -5.36 11.89 21.32
N ASN A 655 -4.86 12.21 20.12
CA ASN A 655 -4.73 13.61 19.67
C ASN A 655 -6.09 14.34 19.62
N THR A 656 -7.16 13.64 19.24
CA THR A 656 -8.51 14.21 19.18
C THR A 656 -9.07 14.46 20.59
N LEU A 657 -8.85 13.54 21.54
CA LEU A 657 -9.23 13.67 22.94
C LEU A 657 -8.44 14.78 23.65
N ILE A 658 -7.13 14.90 23.41
CA ILE A 658 -6.31 16.01 23.91
C ILE A 658 -6.85 17.35 23.41
N HIS A 659 -7.14 17.48 22.11
CA HIS A 659 -7.73 18.71 21.56
C HIS A 659 -9.12 19.02 22.13
N TYR A 660 -9.95 18.00 22.36
CA TYR A 660 -11.25 18.14 23.05
C TYR A 660 -11.08 18.68 24.47
N TYR A 661 -10.30 17.99 25.31
CA TYR A 661 -10.08 18.40 26.70
C TYR A 661 -9.41 19.78 26.81
N GLY A 662 -8.47 20.07 25.92
CA GLY A 662 -7.82 21.38 25.81
C GLY A 662 -8.77 22.52 25.47
N ARG A 663 -9.70 22.33 24.51
CA ARG A 663 -10.72 23.35 24.21
C ARG A 663 -11.70 23.58 25.36
N ARG A 664 -11.87 22.60 26.24
CA ARG A 664 -12.73 22.67 27.43
C ARG A 664 -11.99 23.11 28.70
N GLY A 665 -10.68 23.37 28.64
CA GLY A 665 -9.87 23.77 29.79
C GLY A 665 -9.59 22.64 30.80
N ARG A 666 -9.87 21.37 30.47
CA ARG A 666 -9.64 20.23 31.37
C ARG A 666 -8.23 19.67 31.23
N LEU A 667 -7.24 20.41 31.74
CA LEU A 667 -5.83 20.08 31.55
C LEU A 667 -5.45 18.68 32.09
N GLN A 668 -5.83 18.36 33.33
CA GLN A 668 -5.55 17.06 33.97
C GLN A 668 -6.07 15.86 33.16
N SER A 669 -7.22 16.02 32.49
CA SER A 669 -7.79 14.96 31.64
C SER A 669 -7.00 14.79 30.33
N ALA A 670 -6.51 15.89 29.74
CA ALA A 670 -5.61 15.83 28.58
C ALA A 670 -4.28 15.17 28.94
N GLU A 671 -3.70 15.49 30.10
CA GLU A 671 -2.48 14.87 30.62
C GLU A 671 -2.65 13.37 30.85
N LYS A 672 -3.75 12.93 31.47
CA LYS A 672 -4.06 11.50 31.67
C LYS A 672 -4.09 10.74 30.34
N VAL A 673 -4.71 11.31 29.29
CA VAL A 673 -4.68 10.73 27.93
C VAL A 673 -3.24 10.69 27.41
N PHE A 674 -2.52 11.81 27.46
CA PHE A 674 -1.16 11.91 26.96
C PHE A 674 -0.18 10.91 27.59
N PHE A 675 -0.21 10.76 28.92
CA PHE A 675 0.66 9.81 29.63
C PHE A 675 0.29 8.35 29.35
N ASN A 676 -0.99 8.04 29.13
CA ASN A 676 -1.46 6.69 28.80
C ASN A 676 -1.19 6.28 27.34
N MET A 677 -0.90 7.22 26.43
CA MET A 677 -0.51 6.91 25.05
C MET A 677 0.87 6.25 25.01
N LYS A 678 0.92 5.02 24.46
CA LYS A 678 2.15 4.23 24.22
C LYS A 678 3.09 4.95 23.25
N ASP A 679 2.55 5.42 22.14
CA ASP A 679 3.26 6.12 21.07
C ASP A 679 2.84 7.58 20.98
N ARG A 680 3.80 8.48 20.73
CA ARG A 680 3.59 9.93 20.69
C ARG A 680 4.37 10.53 19.53
N ASN A 681 3.72 11.36 18.72
CA ASN A 681 4.36 12.03 17.57
C ASN A 681 4.40 13.56 17.75
N THR A 682 4.97 14.29 16.79
CA THR A 682 5.02 15.77 16.85
C THR A 682 3.64 16.39 16.95
N VAL A 683 2.62 15.80 16.31
CA VAL A 683 1.22 16.26 16.40
C VAL A 683 0.68 16.12 17.83
N THR A 684 0.97 15.03 18.54
CA THR A 684 0.61 14.85 19.96
C THR A 684 1.28 15.91 20.84
N LEU A 685 2.57 16.19 20.62
CA LEU A 685 3.31 17.21 21.36
C LEU A 685 2.80 18.62 21.06
N ASN A 686 2.53 18.95 19.80
CA ASN A 686 1.95 20.23 19.37
C ASN A 686 0.52 20.44 19.94
N ALA A 687 -0.28 19.36 20.02
CA ALA A 687 -1.58 19.39 20.68
C ALA A 687 -1.42 19.72 22.18
N MET A 688 -0.51 19.04 22.89
CA MET A 688 -0.26 19.31 24.32
C MET A 688 0.32 20.72 24.57
N ILE A 689 1.22 21.24 23.72
CA ILE A 689 1.69 22.63 23.81
C ILE A 689 0.49 23.58 23.71
N THR A 690 -0.40 23.34 22.75
CA THR A 690 -1.61 24.15 22.56
C THR A 690 -2.59 24.04 23.74
N THR A 691 -2.67 22.89 24.43
CA THR A 691 -3.49 22.74 25.64
C THR A 691 -2.87 23.40 26.86
N TYR A 692 -1.55 23.26 27.07
CA TYR A 692 -0.83 23.89 28.18
C TYR A 692 -0.86 25.42 28.07
N SER A 693 -0.55 25.98 26.89
CA SER A 693 -0.64 27.43 26.64
C SER A 693 -2.03 27.99 26.91
N LYS A 694 -3.10 27.25 26.57
CA LYS A 694 -4.49 27.66 26.88
C LYS A 694 -4.89 27.44 28.33
N GLY A 695 -4.24 26.50 29.03
CA GLY A 695 -4.39 26.30 30.47
C GLY A 695 -3.58 27.30 31.31
N GLY A 696 -2.79 28.17 30.68
CA GLY A 696 -1.93 29.16 31.36
C GLY A 696 -0.56 28.64 31.78
N ASP A 697 -0.29 27.33 31.68
CA ASP A 697 1.01 26.74 32.02
C ASP A 697 2.00 26.83 30.86
N LEU A 698 2.56 28.02 30.67
CA LEU A 698 3.62 28.26 29.68
C LEU A 698 4.92 27.50 29.99
N VAL A 699 5.17 27.12 31.25
CA VAL A 699 6.42 26.47 31.67
C VAL A 699 6.45 25.02 31.17
N LEU A 700 5.36 24.27 31.38
CA LEU A 700 5.20 22.94 30.82
C LEU A 700 5.08 22.99 29.29
N ALA A 701 4.35 23.96 28.72
CA ALA A 701 4.31 24.17 27.27
C ALA A 701 5.73 24.35 26.69
N ARG A 702 6.56 25.18 27.33
CA ARG A 702 7.94 25.45 26.88
C ARG A 702 8.83 24.22 26.99
N LYS A 703 8.79 23.52 28.13
CA LYS A 703 9.53 22.26 28.36
C LYS A 703 9.18 21.20 27.31
N MET A 704 7.90 21.09 26.95
CA MET A 704 7.41 20.19 25.91
C MET A 704 7.90 20.60 24.52
N PHE A 705 7.85 21.90 24.19
CA PHE A 705 8.38 22.44 22.94
C PHE A 705 9.88 22.18 22.77
N ASP A 706 10.69 22.51 23.78
CA ASP A 706 12.14 22.36 23.73
C ASP A 706 12.53 20.87 23.56
N GLY A 707 11.79 19.95 24.18
CA GLY A 707 11.95 18.50 24.03
C GLY A 707 11.63 17.90 22.65
N ILE A 708 11.01 18.63 21.71
CA ILE A 708 10.74 18.12 20.35
C ILE A 708 12.06 17.99 19.55
N PRO A 709 12.46 16.77 19.08
CA PRO A 709 13.74 16.55 18.41
C PRO A 709 13.86 17.25 17.03
N LYS A 710 12.75 17.31 16.29
CA LYS A 710 12.65 18.06 15.03
C LYS A 710 11.34 18.85 15.04
N LYS A 711 11.43 20.12 15.43
CA LYS A 711 10.31 21.06 15.50
C LYS A 711 9.79 21.35 14.10
N ASP A 712 8.50 21.11 13.87
CA ASP A 712 7.83 21.48 12.61
C ASP A 712 7.26 22.91 12.71
N LEU A 713 6.71 23.42 11.60
CA LEU A 713 6.11 24.75 11.55
C LEU A 713 5.03 24.92 12.63
N ILE A 714 4.21 23.89 12.84
CA ILE A 714 3.11 23.89 13.81
C ILE A 714 3.66 23.97 15.24
N SER A 715 4.78 23.31 15.56
CA SER A 715 5.45 23.44 16.86
C SER A 715 5.79 24.89 17.19
N TRP A 716 6.39 25.62 16.24
CA TRP A 716 6.72 27.04 16.41
C TRP A 716 5.46 27.91 16.49
N SER A 717 4.48 27.68 15.59
CA SER A 717 3.22 28.42 15.57
C SER A 717 2.45 28.29 16.89
N SER A 718 2.28 27.07 17.41
CA SER A 718 1.58 26.84 18.70
C SER A 718 2.25 27.53 19.88
N MET A 719 3.59 27.56 19.94
CA MET A 719 4.31 28.18 21.07
C MET A 719 4.30 29.72 20.98
N ILE A 720 4.54 30.29 19.79
CA ILE A 720 4.51 31.75 19.58
C ILE A 720 3.09 32.30 19.81
N CYS A 721 2.06 31.63 19.30
CA CYS A 721 0.66 31.97 19.61
C CYS A 721 0.37 31.88 21.10
N GLY A 722 0.90 30.86 21.79
CA GLY A 722 0.74 30.66 23.22
C GLY A 722 1.27 31.82 24.06
N TYR A 723 2.52 32.22 23.84
CA TYR A 723 3.12 33.38 24.52
C TYR A 723 2.37 34.69 24.19
N SER A 724 2.00 34.91 22.92
CA SER A 724 1.26 36.11 22.51
C SER A 724 -0.14 36.18 23.15
N GLN A 725 -0.85 35.06 23.29
CA GLN A 725 -2.17 35.02 23.94
C GLN A 725 -2.08 35.20 25.46
N ALA A 726 -0.97 34.77 26.07
CA ALA A 726 -0.69 34.94 27.49
C ALA A 726 -0.04 36.30 27.84
N SER A 727 -0.01 37.27 26.91
CA SER A 727 0.59 38.60 27.08
C SER A 727 2.12 38.62 27.32
N HIS A 728 2.80 37.50 27.08
CA HIS A 728 4.27 37.37 27.13
C HIS A 728 4.89 37.76 25.78
N PHE A 729 4.67 39.01 25.37
CA PHE A 729 5.00 39.48 24.02
C PHE A 729 6.51 39.43 23.71
N SER A 730 7.38 39.73 24.68
CA SER A 730 8.84 39.65 24.53
C SER A 730 9.33 38.24 24.20
N ASP A 731 8.78 37.24 24.87
CA ASP A 731 9.14 35.83 24.69
C ASP A 731 8.67 35.29 23.33
N ALA A 732 7.51 35.76 22.85
CA ALA A 732 7.00 35.48 21.52
C ALA A 732 7.94 36.02 20.42
N LEU A 733 8.47 37.24 20.58
CA LEU A 733 9.43 37.84 19.64
C LEU A 733 10.78 37.12 19.64
N GLU A 734 11.29 36.68 20.81
CA GLU A 734 12.56 35.94 20.86
C GLU A 734 12.40 34.52 20.27
N LEU A 735 11.27 33.85 20.47
CA LEU A 735 10.98 32.59 19.76
C LEU A 735 10.88 32.77 18.24
N PHE A 736 10.31 33.89 17.77
CA PHE A 736 10.28 34.20 16.34
C PHE A 736 11.69 34.40 15.77
N ARG A 737 12.59 35.06 16.50
CA ARG A 737 14.03 35.16 16.14
C ARG A 737 14.71 33.78 16.12
N GLN A 738 14.40 32.90 17.07
CA GLN A 738 14.90 31.51 17.09
C GLN A 738 14.39 30.69 15.89
N MET A 739 13.12 30.84 15.52
CA MET A 739 12.52 30.23 14.33
C MET A 739 13.22 30.67 13.03
N GLN A 740 13.54 31.96 12.92
CA GLN A 740 14.29 32.50 11.78
C GLN A 740 15.74 32.00 11.73
N ARG A 741 16.44 31.91 12.87
CA ARG A 741 17.77 31.29 12.97
C ARG A 741 17.75 29.82 12.53
N ALA A 742 16.66 29.10 12.82
CA ALA A 742 16.41 27.74 12.31
C ALA A 742 16.04 27.67 10.81
N LYS A 743 16.04 28.79 10.09
CA LYS A 743 15.69 28.94 8.67
C LYS A 743 14.27 28.46 8.32
N MET A 744 13.38 28.42 9.30
CA MET A 744 11.96 28.08 9.09
C MET A 744 11.20 29.31 8.58
N LYS A 745 10.43 29.14 7.49
CA LYS A 745 9.56 30.19 6.98
C LYS A 745 8.29 30.27 7.85
N PRO A 746 7.93 31.44 8.39
CA PRO A 746 6.68 31.61 9.14
C PRO A 746 5.45 31.57 8.23
N ASP A 747 4.32 31.12 8.78
CA ASP A 747 3.01 31.20 8.15
C ASP A 747 2.27 32.50 8.54
N ALA A 748 1.07 32.71 7.98
CA ALA A 748 0.27 33.89 8.27
C ALA A 748 -0.13 34.01 9.76
N ILE A 749 -0.29 32.89 10.46
CA ILE A 749 -0.73 32.84 11.87
C ILE A 749 0.41 33.27 12.80
N VAL A 750 1.65 32.82 12.52
CA VAL A 750 2.85 33.30 13.20
C VAL A 750 3.02 34.79 12.98
N ILE A 751 2.95 35.25 11.72
CA ILE A 751 3.12 36.67 11.39
C ILE A 751 2.06 37.53 12.11
N ALA A 752 0.78 37.15 12.10
CA ALA A 752 -0.28 37.87 12.82
C ALA A 752 -0.02 37.93 14.34
N SER A 753 0.42 36.82 14.95
CA SER A 753 0.74 36.76 16.39
C SER A 753 1.95 37.63 16.76
N VAL A 754 2.99 37.62 15.92
CA VAL A 754 4.20 38.44 16.12
C VAL A 754 3.88 39.93 15.89
N LEU A 755 3.04 40.28 14.91
CA LEU A 755 2.57 41.65 14.71
C LEU A 755 1.75 42.15 15.90
N SER A 756 0.88 41.31 16.47
CA SER A 756 0.17 41.64 17.72
C SER A 756 1.14 41.88 18.89
N ALA A 757 2.18 41.05 19.02
CA ALA A 757 3.24 41.28 20.00
C ALA A 757 4.01 42.60 19.77
N CYS A 758 4.33 42.95 18.52
CA CYS A 758 4.90 44.26 18.18
C CYS A 758 3.97 45.41 18.55
N ALA A 759 2.67 45.27 18.27
CA ALA A 759 1.64 46.27 18.55
C ALA A 759 1.53 46.59 20.05
N HIS A 760 1.59 45.56 20.91
CA HIS A 760 1.55 45.72 22.36
C HIS A 760 2.86 46.20 22.98
N LEU A 761 3.99 46.02 22.30
CA LEU A 761 5.32 46.50 22.74
C LEU A 761 5.73 47.84 22.12
N GLY A 762 4.91 48.43 21.24
CA GLY A 762 5.25 49.66 20.51
C GLY A 762 6.39 49.50 19.49
N ALA A 763 6.75 48.26 19.10
CA ALA A 763 7.96 47.95 18.34
C ALA A 763 7.83 48.21 16.83
N LEU A 764 7.68 49.49 16.44
CA LEU A 764 7.38 49.93 15.08
C LEU A 764 8.41 49.44 14.03
N ASP A 765 9.71 49.54 14.32
CA ASP A 765 10.75 49.13 13.37
C ASP A 765 10.72 47.63 13.06
N LEU A 766 10.46 46.81 14.08
CA LEU A 766 10.29 45.37 13.90
C LEU A 766 9.00 45.06 13.12
N GLY A 767 7.92 45.79 13.38
CA GLY A 767 6.68 45.71 12.62
C GLY A 767 6.86 46.05 11.13
N LYS A 768 7.53 47.17 10.83
CA LYS A 768 7.91 47.57 9.45
C LYS A 768 8.78 46.50 8.78
N TRP A 769 9.78 45.98 9.48
CA TRP A 769 10.64 44.91 8.97
C TRP A 769 9.86 43.61 8.67
N ILE A 770 8.90 43.24 9.52
CA ILE A 770 8.01 42.09 9.29
C ILE A 770 7.12 42.31 8.07
N HIS A 771 6.54 43.49 7.91
CA HIS A 771 5.71 43.82 6.75
C HIS A 771 6.51 43.71 5.44
N ASP A 772 7.74 44.23 5.42
CA ASP A 772 8.68 44.08 4.31
C ASP A 772 9.08 42.62 4.07
N TYR A 773 9.27 41.83 5.13
CA TYR A 773 9.54 40.40 5.03
C TYR A 773 8.38 39.63 4.36
N VAL A 774 7.12 39.96 4.70
CA VAL A 774 5.92 39.40 4.06
C VAL A 774 5.90 39.69 2.56
N ARG A 775 6.11 40.95 2.18
CA ARG A 775 6.18 41.41 0.78
C ARG A 775 7.28 40.67 0.01
N ARG A 776 8.53 40.68 0.51
CA ARG A 776 9.70 40.07 -0.15
C ARG A 776 9.57 38.56 -0.33
N ASN A 777 8.98 37.86 0.63
CA ASN A 777 8.78 36.40 0.57
C ASN A 777 7.49 35.98 -0.15
N LYS A 778 6.68 36.93 -0.63
CA LYS A 778 5.37 36.69 -1.27
C LYS A 778 4.44 35.82 -0.41
N ILE A 779 4.46 36.02 0.90
CA ILE A 779 3.54 35.33 1.82
C ILE A 779 2.13 35.87 1.51
N LYS A 780 1.18 34.98 1.23
CA LYS A 780 -0.21 35.37 0.94
C LYS A 780 -0.85 35.91 2.22
N ALA A 781 -0.92 37.23 2.34
CA ALA A 781 -1.65 37.91 3.39
C ALA A 781 -3.16 37.68 3.20
N ASP A 782 -3.81 37.17 4.24
CA ASP A 782 -5.26 37.06 4.34
C ASP A 782 -5.82 38.27 5.12
N THR A 783 -7.15 38.38 5.22
CA THR A 783 -7.81 39.50 5.94
C THR A 783 -7.33 39.58 7.40
N ILE A 784 -7.03 38.44 8.03
CA ILE A 784 -6.52 38.38 9.40
C ILE A 784 -5.14 39.05 9.51
N MET A 785 -4.21 38.73 8.62
CA MET A 785 -2.88 39.35 8.61
C MET A 785 -2.96 40.86 8.37
N HIS A 786 -3.79 41.33 7.43
CA HIS A 786 -3.95 42.77 7.18
C HIS A 786 -4.57 43.48 8.40
N ASN A 787 -5.57 42.87 9.05
CA ASN A 787 -6.15 43.42 10.28
C ASN A 787 -5.10 43.50 11.41
N SER A 788 -4.18 42.51 11.53
CA SER A 788 -3.04 42.58 12.46
C SER A 788 -1.98 43.62 12.07
N LEU A 789 -1.74 43.87 10.79
CA LEU A 789 -0.87 44.97 10.33
C LEU A 789 -1.47 46.33 10.67
N ILE A 790 -2.77 46.53 10.45
CA ILE A 790 -3.49 47.76 10.80
C ILE A 790 -3.43 47.99 12.32
N ASP A 791 -3.73 46.98 13.15
CA ASP A 791 -3.65 47.09 14.62
C ASP A 791 -2.22 47.40 15.09
N MET A 792 -1.20 46.82 14.47
CA MET A 792 0.21 47.10 14.76
C MET A 792 0.60 48.54 14.42
N TYR A 793 0.37 48.98 13.18
CA TYR A 793 0.70 50.36 12.79
C TYR A 793 -0.10 51.40 13.58
N ALA A 794 -1.39 51.14 13.85
CA ALA A 794 -2.24 52.02 14.66
C ALA A 794 -1.74 52.14 16.11
N LYS A 795 -1.45 51.03 16.81
CA LYS A 795 -0.95 51.09 18.19
C LYS A 795 0.47 51.65 18.30
N CYS A 796 1.26 51.54 17.23
CA CYS A 796 2.57 52.18 17.12
C CYS A 796 2.52 53.64 16.62
N GLY A 797 1.34 54.28 16.52
CA GLY A 797 1.19 55.69 16.15
C GLY A 797 1.41 56.03 14.66
N SER A 798 1.56 55.02 13.81
CA SER A 798 1.89 55.15 12.39
C SER A 798 0.64 55.06 11.51
N THR A 799 -0.28 56.02 11.66
CA THR A 799 -1.62 56.04 11.03
C THR A 799 -1.58 55.98 9.50
N GLU A 800 -0.64 56.67 8.85
CA GLU A 800 -0.51 56.68 7.38
C GLU A 800 -0.29 55.27 6.81
N GLU A 801 0.66 54.51 7.39
CA GLU A 801 0.94 53.12 6.99
C GLU A 801 -0.25 52.19 7.28
N ALA A 802 -0.97 52.39 8.38
CA ALA A 802 -2.20 51.64 8.67
C ALA A 802 -3.27 51.88 7.58
N PHE A 803 -3.41 53.13 7.12
CA PHE A 803 -4.37 53.51 6.08
C PHE A 803 -3.94 53.03 4.69
N LEU A 804 -2.63 53.00 4.38
CA LEU A 804 -2.09 52.39 3.17
C LEU A 804 -2.41 50.89 3.12
N VAL A 805 -2.13 50.14 4.19
CA VAL A 805 -2.47 48.70 4.29
C VAL A 805 -3.97 48.50 4.07
N PHE A 806 -4.83 49.31 4.70
CA PHE A 806 -6.28 49.23 4.53
C PHE A 806 -6.73 49.49 3.08
N LYS A 807 -6.10 50.42 2.36
CA LYS A 807 -6.37 50.67 0.93
C LYS A 807 -5.94 49.50 0.04
N GLU A 808 -4.82 48.84 0.33
CA GLU A 808 -4.33 47.68 -0.44
C GLU A 808 -5.22 46.42 -0.30
N MET A 809 -6.07 46.34 0.74
CA MET A 809 -6.98 45.21 0.96
C MET A 809 -8.07 45.08 -0.12
N LYS A 810 -8.02 43.98 -0.88
CA LYS A 810 -9.05 43.62 -1.88
C LYS A 810 -10.38 43.18 -1.28
N GLU A 811 -10.33 42.51 -0.13
CA GLU A 811 -11.48 42.06 0.64
C GLU A 811 -11.37 42.66 2.04
N LYS A 812 -12.43 43.33 2.50
CA LYS A 812 -12.52 43.99 3.81
C LYS A 812 -13.65 43.35 4.59
N ASP A 813 -13.42 43.06 5.86
CA ASP A 813 -14.47 42.62 6.78
C ASP A 813 -14.79 43.72 7.81
N THR A 814 -15.83 43.51 8.62
CA THR A 814 -16.20 44.46 9.67
C THR A 814 -15.08 44.68 10.69
N LEU A 815 -14.15 43.72 10.85
CA LEU A 815 -12.97 43.90 11.71
C LEU A 815 -11.95 44.83 11.06
N SER A 816 -11.74 44.76 9.74
CA SER A 816 -10.89 45.69 8.99
C SER A 816 -11.31 47.14 9.21
N TRP A 817 -12.60 47.44 9.00
CA TRP A 817 -13.18 48.76 9.23
C TRP A 817 -13.04 49.21 10.70
N ASN A 818 -13.35 48.32 11.65
CA ASN A 818 -13.22 48.63 13.08
C ASN A 818 -11.78 48.95 13.50
N SER A 819 -10.81 48.16 13.03
CA SER A 819 -9.39 48.35 13.35
C SER A 819 -8.86 49.68 12.82
N ILE A 820 -9.23 50.09 11.61
CA ILE A 820 -8.77 51.37 11.06
C ILE A 820 -9.50 52.57 11.69
N ILE A 821 -10.82 52.51 11.92
CA ILE A 821 -11.58 53.61 12.56
C ILE A 821 -11.09 53.84 13.98
N LEU A 822 -10.96 52.78 14.79
CA LEU A 822 -10.46 52.87 16.16
C LEU A 822 -8.98 53.30 16.19
N GLY A 823 -8.18 52.85 15.22
CA GLY A 823 -6.78 53.22 15.08
C GLY A 823 -6.56 54.70 14.75
N LEU A 824 -7.34 55.24 13.81
CA LEU A 824 -7.32 56.66 13.47
C LEU A 824 -7.84 57.53 14.63
N ALA A 825 -8.96 57.12 15.24
CA ALA A 825 -9.57 57.82 16.36
C ALA A 825 -8.61 57.95 17.55
N ASN A 826 -7.99 56.86 17.99
CA ASN A 826 -7.08 56.86 19.15
C ASN A 826 -5.82 57.72 18.95
N ASN A 827 -5.36 57.91 17.71
CA ASN A 827 -4.18 58.71 17.37
C ASN A 827 -4.51 60.18 17.06
N GLY A 828 -5.77 60.60 17.24
CA GLY A 828 -6.20 61.99 17.04
C GLY A 828 -6.65 62.36 15.61
N SER A 829 -6.55 61.44 14.64
CA SER A 829 -7.05 61.61 13.26
C SER A 829 -8.58 61.44 13.20
N ALA A 830 -9.31 62.32 13.88
CA ALA A 830 -10.75 62.22 14.05
C ALA A 830 -11.54 62.40 12.73
N GLU A 831 -11.15 63.37 11.90
CA GLU A 831 -11.79 63.61 10.59
C GLU A 831 -11.65 62.39 9.66
N ASP A 832 -10.44 61.83 9.58
CA ASP A 832 -10.20 60.60 8.80
C ASP A 832 -11.04 59.43 9.33
N ALA A 833 -11.10 59.23 10.65
CA ALA A 833 -11.90 58.18 11.27
C ALA A 833 -13.41 58.30 10.93
N LEU A 834 -13.96 59.52 10.97
CA LEU A 834 -15.33 59.79 10.58
C LEU A 834 -15.55 59.61 9.06
N SER A 835 -14.60 60.02 8.21
CA SER A 835 -14.70 59.80 6.76
C SER A 835 -14.73 58.31 6.39
N VAL A 836 -13.92 57.50 7.08
CA VAL A 836 -13.85 56.04 6.89
C VAL A 836 -15.14 55.37 7.40
N PHE A 837 -15.73 55.86 8.49
CA PHE A 837 -17.03 55.40 8.97
C PHE A 837 -18.17 55.68 7.98
N HIS A 838 -18.24 56.87 7.39
CA HIS A 838 -19.21 57.16 6.33
C HIS A 838 -19.01 56.28 5.09
N THR A 839 -17.75 55.97 4.75
CA THR A 839 -17.42 55.05 3.65
C THR A 839 -17.89 53.62 3.93
N MET A 840 -17.71 53.13 5.17
CA MET A 840 -18.21 51.82 5.63
C MET A 840 -19.73 51.70 5.46
N LEU A 841 -20.48 52.76 5.82
CA LEU A 841 -21.93 52.82 5.66
C LEU A 841 -22.34 52.83 4.18
N ALA A 842 -21.64 53.58 3.33
CA ALA A 842 -21.90 53.65 1.89
C ALA A 842 -21.66 52.32 1.16
N GLU A 843 -20.68 51.52 1.61
CA GLU A 843 -20.45 50.15 1.12
C GLU A 843 -21.45 49.11 1.71
N GLY A 844 -22.38 49.53 2.57
CA GLY A 844 -23.45 48.69 3.11
C GLY A 844 -23.06 47.81 4.30
N PHE A 845 -21.91 48.06 4.95
CA PHE A 845 -21.52 47.35 6.16
C PHE A 845 -22.25 47.90 7.39
N GLN A 846 -22.82 47.00 8.19
CA GLN A 846 -23.50 47.38 9.44
C GLN A 846 -22.49 47.71 10.55
N PRO A 847 -22.61 48.87 11.22
CA PRO A 847 -21.83 49.19 12.41
C PRO A 847 -22.09 48.19 13.55
N ASN A 848 -21.08 47.94 14.37
CA ASN A 848 -21.22 47.25 15.64
C ASN A 848 -20.71 48.13 16.79
N GLY A 849 -20.85 47.67 18.04
CA GLY A 849 -20.42 48.44 19.22
C GLY A 849 -18.96 48.89 19.15
N VAL A 850 -18.04 48.09 18.59
CA VAL A 850 -16.63 48.49 18.45
C VAL A 850 -16.47 49.58 17.38
N THR A 851 -17.27 49.56 16.31
CA THR A 851 -17.33 50.64 15.31
C THR A 851 -17.74 51.95 15.97
N LEU A 852 -18.86 51.95 16.71
CA LEU A 852 -19.43 53.15 17.32
C LEU A 852 -18.59 53.64 18.51
N LEU A 853 -17.88 52.74 19.22
CA LEU A 853 -16.85 53.14 20.18
C LEU A 853 -15.74 53.96 19.51
N GLY A 854 -15.25 53.53 18.33
CA GLY A 854 -14.27 54.29 17.56
C GLY A 854 -14.78 55.65 17.10
N VAL A 855 -16.03 55.72 16.63
CA VAL A 855 -16.71 56.98 16.25
C VAL A 855 -16.87 57.92 17.45
N LEU A 856 -17.27 57.43 18.62
CA LEU A 856 -17.39 58.24 19.83
C LEU A 856 -16.02 58.79 20.29
N ILE A 857 -14.95 57.98 20.20
CA ILE A 857 -13.58 58.44 20.49
C ILE A 857 -13.15 59.53 19.49
N ALA A 858 -13.47 59.38 18.19
CA ALA A 858 -13.21 60.41 17.20
C ALA A 858 -13.96 61.71 17.52
N CYS A 859 -15.26 61.64 17.86
CA CYS A 859 -16.04 62.79 18.29
C CYS A 859 -15.46 63.44 19.57
N THR A 860 -14.96 62.64 20.50
CA THR A 860 -14.30 63.10 21.75
C THR A 860 -12.98 63.82 21.49
N ASN A 861 -12.21 63.35 20.50
CA ASN A 861 -10.95 63.98 20.10
C ASN A 861 -11.17 65.24 19.22
N ALA A 862 -12.24 65.29 18.43
CA ALA A 862 -12.67 66.48 17.68
C ALA A 862 -13.57 67.45 18.49
N ASN A 863 -13.93 67.10 19.74
CA ASN A 863 -14.85 67.83 20.61
C ASN A 863 -16.26 68.08 20.02
N LEU A 864 -16.75 67.15 19.18
CA LEU A 864 -18.05 67.20 18.50
C LEU A 864 -19.17 66.66 19.40
N VAL A 865 -19.62 67.47 20.36
CA VAL A 865 -20.57 67.05 21.40
C VAL A 865 -21.91 66.58 20.85
N GLU A 866 -22.56 67.39 20.00
CA GLU A 866 -23.89 67.07 19.46
C GLU A 866 -23.87 65.82 18.55
N GLU A 867 -22.86 65.68 17.69
CA GLU A 867 -22.70 64.49 16.85
C GLU A 867 -22.42 63.23 17.69
N GLY A 868 -21.55 63.33 18.70
CA GLY A 868 -21.27 62.21 19.59
C GLY A 868 -22.50 61.73 20.37
N LEU A 869 -23.36 62.64 20.82
CA LEU A 869 -24.65 62.29 21.45
C LEU A 869 -25.62 61.66 20.44
N ASN A 870 -25.74 62.21 19.23
CA ASN A 870 -26.56 61.64 18.16
C ASN A 870 -26.11 60.20 17.78
N TYR A 871 -24.80 59.94 17.69
CA TYR A 871 -24.27 58.59 17.45
C TYR A 871 -24.48 57.64 18.65
N PHE A 872 -24.49 58.15 19.89
CA PHE A 872 -24.81 57.35 21.07
C PHE A 872 -26.29 56.93 21.08
N ASP A 873 -27.20 57.84 20.75
CA ASP A 873 -28.64 57.54 20.67
C ASP A 873 -28.99 56.67 19.45
N SER A 874 -28.23 56.80 18.34
CA SER A 874 -28.38 55.92 17.17
C SER A 874 -28.05 54.45 17.48
N MET A 875 -27.21 54.18 18.49
CA MET A 875 -26.94 52.80 18.94
C MET A 875 -28.24 52.05 19.23
N ARG A 876 -29.14 52.66 20.02
CA ARG A 876 -30.43 52.07 20.40
C ARG A 876 -31.47 52.21 19.31
N SER A 877 -31.60 53.41 18.73
CA SER A 877 -32.72 53.77 17.86
C SER A 877 -32.60 53.29 16.41
N ALA A 878 -31.38 53.29 15.84
CA ALA A 878 -31.12 52.91 14.45
C ALA A 878 -30.46 51.54 14.31
N HIS A 879 -29.61 51.15 15.27
CA HIS A 879 -28.80 49.93 15.18
C HIS A 879 -29.24 48.80 16.13
N ASN A 880 -30.24 49.04 16.99
CA ASN A 880 -30.79 48.04 17.92
C ASN A 880 -29.72 47.41 18.85
N MET A 881 -28.71 48.20 19.23
CA MET A 881 -27.59 47.83 20.09
C MET A 881 -27.69 48.49 21.47
N GLU A 882 -27.48 47.71 22.53
CA GLU A 882 -27.35 48.24 23.89
C GLU A 882 -25.95 48.85 24.11
N PRO A 883 -25.84 50.12 24.55
CA PRO A 883 -24.55 50.71 24.89
C PRO A 883 -23.89 49.97 26.05
N GLN A 884 -22.67 49.49 25.83
CA GLN A 884 -21.81 48.92 26.88
C GLN A 884 -21.05 50.01 27.64
N MET A 885 -20.48 49.68 28.80
CA MET A 885 -19.85 50.63 29.71
C MET A 885 -18.82 51.58 29.09
N LYS A 886 -18.00 51.07 28.15
CA LYS A 886 -17.00 51.87 27.43
C LYS A 886 -17.60 53.04 26.65
N HIS A 887 -18.80 52.90 26.10
CA HIS A 887 -19.49 53.97 25.36
C HIS A 887 -19.97 55.09 26.29
N TYR A 888 -20.50 54.75 27.48
CA TYR A 888 -20.82 55.75 28.50
C TYR A 888 -19.56 56.50 28.94
N GLY A 889 -18.43 55.79 29.10
CA GLY A 889 -17.13 56.42 29.37
C GLY A 889 -16.69 57.42 28.30
N CYS A 890 -16.88 57.10 27.02
CA CYS A 890 -16.59 58.05 25.94
C CYS A 890 -17.53 59.26 25.93
N VAL A 891 -18.82 59.10 26.24
CA VAL A 891 -19.75 60.24 26.37
C VAL A 891 -19.40 61.13 27.58
N VAL A 892 -18.94 60.53 28.68
CA VAL A 892 -18.45 61.28 29.86
C VAL A 892 -17.13 62.00 29.56
N ASP A 893 -16.22 61.41 28.78
CA ASP A 893 -15.00 62.09 28.29
C ASP A 893 -15.36 63.25 27.34
N LEU A 894 -16.29 63.04 26.41
CA LEU A 894 -16.81 64.06 25.48
C LEU A 894 -17.41 65.26 26.22
N LEU A 895 -18.35 65.03 27.14
CA LEU A 895 -18.96 66.09 27.96
C LEU A 895 -17.94 66.74 28.91
N GLY A 896 -17.00 65.94 29.43
CA GLY A 896 -15.93 66.39 30.31
C GLY A 896 -14.95 67.34 29.62
N ARG A 897 -14.43 66.97 28.44
CA ARG A 897 -13.56 67.83 27.62
C ARG A 897 -14.25 69.11 27.19
N ALA A 898 -15.54 69.03 26.84
CA ALA A 898 -16.37 70.19 26.53
C ALA A 898 -16.73 71.08 27.73
N GLY A 899 -16.26 70.76 28.95
CA GLY A 899 -16.50 71.53 30.17
C GLY A 899 -17.92 71.41 30.75
N GLN A 900 -18.76 70.51 30.21
CA GLN A 900 -20.16 70.35 30.61
C GLN A 900 -20.31 69.39 31.79
N LEU A 901 -19.52 69.62 32.86
CA LEU A 901 -19.34 68.69 33.98
C LEU A 901 -20.64 68.35 34.72
N GLU A 902 -21.54 69.31 34.92
CA GLU A 902 -22.86 69.06 35.52
C GLU A 902 -23.74 68.13 34.67
N LYS A 903 -23.63 68.20 33.32
CA LYS A 903 -24.34 67.27 32.44
C LYS A 903 -23.70 65.89 32.48
N ALA A 904 -22.36 65.82 32.50
CA ALA A 904 -21.63 64.56 32.65
C ALA A 904 -21.98 63.85 33.97
N MET A 905 -22.04 64.58 35.09
CA MET A 905 -22.42 64.03 36.39
C MET A 905 -23.87 63.52 36.41
N ARG A 906 -24.83 64.26 35.81
CA ARG A 906 -26.21 63.79 35.65
C ARG A 906 -26.31 62.54 34.79
N PHE A 907 -25.58 62.49 33.68
CA PHE A 907 -25.53 61.33 32.80
C PHE A 907 -25.02 60.06 33.53
N ILE A 908 -24.03 60.20 34.43
CA ILE A 908 -23.56 59.09 35.30
C ILE A 908 -24.62 58.68 36.34
N THR A 909 -25.50 59.58 36.79
CA THR A 909 -26.59 59.21 37.71
C THR A 909 -27.81 58.62 37.01
N GLU A 910 -28.02 58.93 35.72
CA GLU A 910 -29.17 58.49 34.92
C GLU A 910 -28.90 57.20 34.12
N MET A 911 -27.65 56.73 34.06
CA MET A 911 -27.30 55.52 33.29
C MET A 911 -27.92 54.23 33.88
N PRO A 912 -28.42 53.31 33.03
CA PRO A 912 -29.13 52.10 33.48
C PRO A 912 -28.22 50.96 33.96
N ILE A 913 -26.90 51.17 33.99
CA ILE A 913 -25.88 50.20 34.38
C ILE A 913 -25.10 50.80 35.55
N ALA A 914 -24.72 50.01 36.54
CA ALA A 914 -23.92 50.49 37.67
C ALA A 914 -22.62 51.16 37.18
N PRO A 915 -22.32 52.41 37.58
CA PRO A 915 -21.08 53.08 37.18
C PRO A 915 -19.83 52.37 37.71
N ASP A 916 -18.76 52.39 36.93
CA ASP A 916 -17.48 51.76 37.25
C ASP A 916 -16.44 52.82 37.66
N PRO A 917 -15.32 52.42 38.29
CA PRO A 917 -14.27 53.37 38.66
C PRO A 917 -13.64 54.10 37.47
N VAL A 918 -13.73 53.56 36.25
CA VAL A 918 -13.09 54.17 35.06
C VAL A 918 -13.87 55.41 34.61
N VAL A 919 -15.20 55.34 34.57
CA VAL A 919 -16.05 56.48 34.18
C VAL A 919 -15.94 57.63 35.18
N TYR A 920 -15.90 57.33 36.49
CA TYR A 920 -15.63 58.34 37.52
C TYR A 920 -14.22 58.93 37.41
N ARG A 921 -13.18 58.14 37.09
CA ARG A 921 -11.81 58.64 36.85
C ARG A 921 -11.72 59.58 35.65
N VAL A 922 -12.42 59.28 34.56
CA VAL A 922 -12.52 60.15 33.39
C VAL A 922 -13.13 61.51 33.78
N LEU A 923 -14.24 61.51 34.52
CA LEU A 923 -14.85 62.75 35.00
C LEU A 923 -13.94 63.51 35.97
N LEU A 924 -13.24 62.83 36.90
CA LEU A 924 -12.30 63.48 37.81
C LEU A 924 -11.11 64.12 37.06
N GLY A 925 -10.65 63.50 35.98
CA GLY A 925 -9.67 64.09 35.06
C GLY A 925 -10.17 65.38 34.41
N ALA A 926 -11.42 65.40 33.94
CA ALA A 926 -12.06 66.59 33.38
C ALA A 926 -12.31 67.69 34.44
N CYS A 927 -12.69 67.33 35.67
CA CYS A 927 -12.80 68.27 36.78
C CYS A 927 -11.45 68.92 37.10
N LYS A 928 -10.34 68.17 37.00
CA LYS A 928 -8.99 68.75 37.13
C LYS A 928 -8.66 69.73 36.01
N THR A 929 -9.00 69.45 34.75
CA THR A 929 -8.67 70.35 33.63
C THR A 929 -9.49 71.64 33.65
N HIS A 930 -10.72 71.60 34.15
CA HIS A 930 -11.64 72.75 34.18
C HIS A 930 -11.76 73.43 35.55
N GLY A 931 -11.17 72.86 36.61
CA GLY A 931 -11.10 73.46 37.95
C GLY A 931 -12.34 73.30 38.84
N ASP A 932 -13.30 72.44 38.49
CA ASP A 932 -14.51 72.21 39.28
C ASP A 932 -14.22 71.32 40.51
N LEU A 933 -14.07 71.97 41.65
CA LEU A 933 -13.76 71.30 42.91
C LEU A 933 -14.98 70.58 43.52
N ALA A 934 -16.20 71.07 43.27
CA ALA A 934 -17.41 70.53 43.90
C ALA A 934 -17.75 69.14 43.34
N ILE A 935 -17.68 68.97 42.02
CA ILE A 935 -17.88 67.67 41.39
C ILE A 935 -16.68 66.74 41.69
N ALA A 936 -15.45 67.25 41.71
CA ALA A 936 -14.25 66.46 42.06
C ALA A 936 -14.33 65.80 43.46
N GLU A 937 -14.80 66.53 44.48
CA GLU A 937 -14.98 66.00 45.84
C GLU A 937 -16.01 64.85 45.90
N VAL A 938 -17.13 64.98 45.16
CA VAL A 938 -18.18 63.95 45.10
C VAL A 938 -17.70 62.71 44.34
N VAL A 939 -17.06 62.91 43.19
CA VAL A 939 -16.54 61.83 42.34
C VAL A 939 -15.44 61.04 43.04
N THR A 940 -14.52 61.71 43.75
CA THR A 940 -13.45 60.98 44.47
C THR A 940 -13.99 60.19 45.65
N ARG A 941 -15.02 60.69 46.36
CA ARG A 941 -15.68 59.90 47.42
C ARG A 941 -16.29 58.62 46.86
N LYS A 942 -16.95 58.69 45.70
CA LYS A 942 -17.44 57.53 44.95
C LYS A 942 -16.31 56.59 44.52
N LEU A 943 -15.16 57.10 44.10
CA LEU A 943 -14.00 56.26 43.76
C LEU A 943 -13.42 55.54 44.97
N ILE A 944 -13.30 56.21 46.13
CA ILE A 944 -12.82 55.59 47.37
C ILE A 944 -13.80 54.51 47.88
N GLU A 945 -15.11 54.68 47.68
CA GLU A 945 -16.12 53.64 47.97
C GLU A 945 -15.98 52.40 47.05
N LEU A 946 -15.53 52.58 45.81
CA LEU A 946 -15.51 51.52 44.77
C LEU A 946 -14.15 50.84 44.56
N ASP A 947 -13.04 51.55 44.74
CA ASP A 947 -11.66 51.05 44.57
C ASP A 947 -10.70 51.74 45.56
N PRO A 948 -10.71 51.36 46.85
CA PRO A 948 -9.89 52.01 47.89
C PRO A 948 -8.37 51.90 47.67
N GLY A 949 -7.92 50.96 46.82
CA GLY A 949 -6.51 50.61 46.68
C GLY A 949 -5.73 51.46 45.68
N ASN A 950 -6.40 52.30 44.88
CA ASN A 950 -5.75 53.04 43.80
C ASN A 950 -5.19 54.41 44.23
N SER A 951 -3.88 54.48 44.42
CA SER A 951 -3.15 55.72 44.74
C SER A 951 -3.28 56.84 43.68
N GLY A 952 -3.69 56.50 42.45
CA GLY A 952 -3.99 57.47 41.39
C GLY A 952 -5.14 58.42 41.73
N ASP A 953 -6.20 57.93 42.39
CA ASP A 953 -7.40 58.73 42.63
C ASP A 953 -7.17 59.75 43.76
N TYR A 954 -6.51 59.32 44.85
CA TYR A 954 -6.05 60.20 45.92
C TYR A 954 -5.05 61.25 45.43
N THR A 955 -4.10 60.87 44.57
CA THR A 955 -3.13 61.84 44.01
C THR A 955 -3.79 62.82 43.05
N LEU A 956 -4.82 62.41 42.29
CA LEU A 956 -5.56 63.31 41.42
C LEU A 956 -6.35 64.35 42.22
N LEU A 957 -7.09 63.95 43.27
CA LEU A 957 -7.80 64.88 44.16
C LEU A 957 -6.86 65.78 44.97
N SER A 958 -5.75 65.23 45.48
CA SER A 958 -4.73 66.03 46.19
C SER A 958 -4.16 67.13 45.29
N ASN A 959 -3.97 66.83 44.00
CA ASN A 959 -3.51 67.81 43.02
C ASN A 959 -4.60 68.85 42.68
N THR A 960 -5.90 68.49 42.63
CA THR A 960 -6.97 69.48 42.41
C THR A 960 -7.17 70.41 43.60
N TYR A 961 -7.00 69.92 44.85
CA TYR A 961 -6.97 70.79 46.02
C TYR A 961 -5.78 71.74 46.01
N ALA A 962 -4.60 71.27 45.59
CA ALA A 962 -3.40 72.11 45.47
C ALA A 962 -3.55 73.19 44.38
N SER A 963 -4.19 72.90 43.24
CA SER A 963 -4.50 73.90 42.21
C SER A 963 -5.59 74.91 42.59
N ALA A 964 -6.30 74.67 43.70
CA ALA A 964 -7.31 75.56 44.27
C ALA A 964 -6.86 76.18 45.61
N ASP A 965 -5.55 76.22 45.88
CA ASP A 965 -4.90 76.72 47.10
C ASP A 965 -5.37 76.12 48.44
N ARG A 966 -6.12 75.01 48.42
CA ARG A 966 -6.59 74.27 49.61
C ARG A 966 -5.54 73.26 50.10
N TRP A 967 -4.32 73.75 50.34
CA TRP A 967 -3.15 72.94 50.73
C TRP A 967 -3.37 72.04 51.95
N ASN A 968 -4.13 72.49 52.95
CA ASN A 968 -4.45 71.70 54.14
C ASN A 968 -5.31 70.45 53.81
N ASP A 969 -6.25 70.56 52.87
CA ASP A 969 -7.08 69.43 52.46
C ASP A 969 -6.33 68.52 51.48
N ALA A 970 -5.45 69.09 50.64
CA ALA A 970 -4.51 68.34 49.82
C ALA A 970 -3.59 67.41 50.64
N MET A 971 -3.16 67.85 51.85
CA MET A 971 -2.38 67.01 52.77
C MET A 971 -3.24 65.91 53.41
N LYS A 972 -4.46 66.21 53.88
CA LYS A 972 -5.36 65.19 54.47
C LYS A 972 -5.62 64.02 53.52
N ILE A 973 -5.82 64.29 52.23
CA ILE A 973 -6.01 63.23 51.21
C ILE A 973 -4.75 62.37 51.04
N ARG A 974 -3.54 62.96 51.12
CA ARG A 974 -2.29 62.18 51.07
C ARG A 974 -2.11 61.31 52.31
N GLN A 975 -2.47 61.82 53.48
CA GLN A 975 -2.43 61.04 54.72
C GLN A 975 -3.42 59.86 54.66
N GLN A 976 -4.65 60.09 54.18
CA GLN A 976 -5.63 59.01 53.94
C GLN A 976 -5.14 57.95 52.93
N MET A 977 -4.35 58.34 51.92
CA MET A 977 -3.73 57.41 50.97
C MET A 977 -2.65 56.52 51.61
N GLU A 978 -1.91 57.06 52.59
CA GLU A 978 -0.90 56.31 53.36
C GLU A 978 -1.56 55.35 54.36
N ASP A 979 -2.59 55.83 55.07
CA ASP A 979 -3.39 55.06 56.03
C ASP A 979 -4.13 53.88 55.36
N THR A 980 -4.55 54.02 54.10
CA THR A 980 -5.21 52.95 53.31
C THR A 980 -4.24 51.99 52.61
N HIS A 981 -2.92 52.14 52.83
CA HIS A 981 -1.87 51.32 52.20
C HIS A 981 -1.88 51.32 50.66
N ALA A 982 -2.46 52.33 50.03
CA ALA A 982 -2.51 52.46 48.57
C ALA A 982 -1.10 52.71 48.00
N ARG A 983 -0.44 51.65 47.53
CA ARG A 983 0.95 51.73 47.04
C ARG A 983 1.03 52.56 45.75
N LYS A 984 2.05 53.41 45.68
CA LYS A 984 2.38 54.19 44.48
C LYS A 984 3.13 53.30 43.49
N SER A 985 2.56 53.10 42.30
CA SER A 985 3.22 52.39 41.20
C SER A 985 4.41 53.19 40.69
N PRO A 986 5.65 52.63 40.62
CA PRO A 986 6.76 53.31 39.96
C PRO A 986 6.48 53.40 38.46
N ALA A 987 6.32 54.62 37.94
CA ALA A 987 6.18 54.86 36.51
C ALA A 987 7.56 54.83 35.84
N CYS A 988 7.91 53.72 35.19
CA CYS A 988 9.09 53.63 34.34
C CYS A 988 8.82 54.29 32.98
N SER A 989 9.00 55.60 32.88
CA SER A 989 9.18 56.28 31.60
C SER A 989 10.63 56.13 31.15
N VAL A 990 10.91 55.17 30.26
CA VAL A 990 12.19 55.11 29.55
C VAL A 990 12.18 56.25 28.53
N VAL A 991 12.87 57.34 28.85
CA VAL A 991 13.21 58.39 27.90
C VAL A 991 14.61 58.07 27.39
N ASP A 992 14.68 57.31 26.30
CA ASP A 992 15.94 57.15 25.56
C ASP A 992 16.23 58.47 24.83
N GLY A 993 17.49 58.92 24.92
CA GLY A 993 18.02 60.14 24.29
C GLY A 993 19.33 59.88 23.56
#